data_AF-A0A3A0DQP8-F1
#
_entry.id   AF-A0A3A0DQP8-F1
#
_cell.length_a   1.000
_cell.length_b   1.000
_cell.length_c   1.000
_cell.angle_alpha   90.00
_cell.angle_beta   90.00
_cell.angle_gamma   90.00
#
_symmetry.space_group_name_H-M   'P 1'
#
loop_
_entity.id
_entity.type
_entity.pdbx_description
1 polymer ?
#
loop_
_entity_poly.entity_id
_entity_poly.type
_entity_poly.pdbx_seq_one_letter_code
_entity_poly.pdbx_strand_id
1 'polypeptide(L)'
;MTHKFDAYYKWFGIRPEEQPPDHYRLLGIRPFEQDADVISNAADQRMSHLRSLQTGPHAVESQRILNEVSKARVTLLDAERKLAYDVALRKKIAAAAAADRPGARRAADTSTSGLEPLGSLADEGELDFGDAPFESRASSAAAFPSTATMVRSGQRRGRSSPLAKLASVAFGLALGSVVVYAALGNFAGIDPLGIFPRRDGGAETTRDAADGNGESAVASKATRSGGPSESVQGGSDDRSSEAADSPGVGNSRIPPRDPRGTAANRAPPNGIERPSAAKPAGQHESPSADPFAGIPPHVALPAVSDTSPHVLARIGGASERMQELSLLADAAALEDGHTLELVAASTTDARRWEVRLRNAETAPSAAAAEDLAETLAEFTLDGTALTFRWQDSAAGIPVAAQVQNCLLKLRVAEIETVLRLRRSEVRPAHVLDFATAASLVEIPLDAAPKAESLMLEIGPAEALPWGSEFEDERSRVRFVTPTKEKVVVLLTAITDADRPELPIEPQATRKGLQLRIAPRLVSPKGESSLSLSAITDTRKRYSVLKIKTDKLWSELKEQQTALEKREKDLERRVRGGASAAARRELSLATAQLSQVNAAFKKVDADRMEVDSVLAALAPAEELIGELHKKGKIPYRVYATVAETEIDLVRALE
;
A
#
# COMPACT_ATOMS: atom_id res chain seq x y z
N MET A 1 14.96 -41.67 5.76
CA MET A 1 14.48 -40.55 6.59
C MET A 1 15.56 -39.48 6.63
N THR A 2 15.39 -38.38 5.90
CA THR A 2 16.27 -37.21 5.97
C THR A 2 15.85 -36.36 7.16
N HIS A 3 16.60 -36.40 8.26
CA HIS A 3 16.38 -35.49 9.38
C HIS A 3 16.70 -34.05 8.93
N LYS A 4 15.68 -33.19 8.87
CA LYS A 4 15.83 -31.76 8.63
C LYS A 4 16.72 -31.16 9.73
N PHE A 5 17.65 -30.29 9.37
CA PHE A 5 18.53 -29.63 10.34
C PHE A 5 17.72 -28.65 11.20
N ASP A 6 17.60 -28.95 12.49
CA ASP A 6 16.98 -28.06 13.48
C ASP A 6 18.07 -27.20 14.14
N ALA A 7 18.20 -25.97 13.65
CA ALA A 7 19.15 -24.99 14.15
C ALA A 7 18.89 -24.55 15.60
N TYR A 8 17.62 -24.48 16.04
CA TYR A 8 17.30 -24.09 17.42
C TYR A 8 17.69 -25.20 18.40
N TYR A 9 17.40 -26.46 18.07
CA TYR A 9 17.81 -27.58 18.90
C TYR A 9 19.33 -27.79 18.88
N LYS A 10 19.99 -27.61 17.71
CA LYS A 10 21.43 -27.84 17.56
C LYS A 10 22.33 -26.73 18.10
N TRP A 11 21.91 -25.47 18.11
CA TRP A 11 22.73 -24.33 18.58
C TRP A 11 22.23 -23.69 19.88
N PHE A 12 20.94 -23.79 20.19
CA PHE A 12 20.33 -23.15 21.37
C PHE A 12 19.79 -24.16 22.39
N GLY A 13 19.72 -25.45 22.05
CA GLY A 13 19.18 -26.51 22.91
C GLY A 13 17.66 -26.43 23.10
N ILE A 14 16.96 -25.64 22.28
CA ILE A 14 15.51 -25.44 22.33
C ILE A 14 14.85 -26.61 21.58
N ARG A 15 14.14 -27.46 22.31
CA ARG A 15 13.55 -28.69 21.75
C ARG A 15 12.38 -28.37 20.81
N PRO A 16 12.01 -29.27 19.87
CA PRO A 16 10.87 -29.06 18.99
C PRO A 16 9.54 -28.77 19.71
N GLU A 17 9.35 -29.29 20.92
CA GLU A 17 8.15 -29.05 21.73
C GLU A 17 8.12 -27.63 22.35
N GLU A 18 9.25 -26.92 22.33
CA GLU A 18 9.40 -25.53 22.81
C GLU A 18 9.46 -24.52 21.64
N GLN A 19 9.22 -24.95 20.40
CA GLN A 19 9.27 -24.10 19.20
C GLN A 19 7.87 -23.67 18.75
N PRO A 20 7.68 -22.43 18.25
CA PRO A 20 8.68 -21.36 18.14
C PRO A 20 8.99 -20.71 19.51
N PRO A 21 10.27 -20.39 19.80
CA PRO A 21 10.67 -19.81 21.08
C PRO A 21 10.16 -18.38 21.27
N ASP A 22 10.00 -17.97 22.53
CA ASP A 22 9.86 -16.56 22.90
C ASP A 22 11.22 -15.83 22.92
N HIS A 23 11.21 -14.49 22.97
CA HIS A 23 12.43 -13.68 22.90
C HIS A 23 13.39 -13.94 24.08
N TYR A 24 12.88 -14.22 25.29
CA TYR A 24 13.72 -14.56 26.45
C TYR A 24 14.35 -15.94 26.27
N ARG A 25 13.58 -16.93 25.78
CA ARG A 25 14.06 -18.29 25.49
C ARG A 25 15.11 -18.31 24.37
N LEU A 26 14.96 -17.47 23.34
CA LEU A 26 15.91 -17.32 22.24
C LEU A 26 17.25 -16.72 22.69
N LEU A 27 17.22 -15.69 23.54
CA LEU A 27 18.43 -15.18 24.20
C LEU A 27 19.00 -16.20 25.22
N GLY A 28 18.13 -17.02 25.81
CA GLY A 28 18.45 -18.01 26.84
C GLY A 28 18.55 -17.42 28.24
N ILE A 29 17.79 -16.35 28.50
CA ILE A 29 17.68 -15.68 29.80
C ILE A 29 16.34 -16.02 30.48
N ARG A 30 16.14 -15.51 31.70
CA ARG A 30 14.89 -15.71 32.44
C ARG A 30 13.73 -14.97 31.76
N PRO A 31 12.52 -15.57 31.64
CA PRO A 31 11.33 -14.83 31.22
C PRO A 31 11.03 -13.66 32.16
N PHE A 32 10.70 -12.50 31.59
CA PHE A 32 10.46 -11.24 32.31
C PHE A 32 11.67 -10.69 33.08
N GLU A 33 12.90 -10.97 32.60
CA GLU A 33 14.11 -10.31 33.09
C GLU A 33 13.97 -8.78 33.07
N GLN A 34 14.55 -8.09 34.06
CA GLN A 34 14.43 -6.63 34.22
C GLN A 34 15.77 -5.90 34.01
N ASP A 35 16.88 -6.61 34.16
CA ASP A 35 18.22 -6.06 33.99
C ASP A 35 18.57 -5.93 32.49
N ALA A 36 18.74 -4.68 32.04
CA ALA A 36 19.07 -4.36 30.64
C ALA A 36 20.49 -4.80 30.25
N ASP A 37 21.45 -4.78 31.18
CA ASP A 37 22.80 -5.26 30.93
C ASP A 37 22.80 -6.78 30.76
N VAL A 38 22.02 -7.52 31.55
CA VAL A 38 21.83 -8.98 31.36
C VAL A 38 21.22 -9.28 29.99
N ILE A 39 20.21 -8.51 29.56
CA ILE A 39 19.56 -8.67 28.24
C ILE A 39 20.55 -8.38 27.11
N SER A 40 21.32 -7.28 27.19
CA SER A 40 22.29 -6.91 26.15
C SER A 40 23.44 -7.92 26.07
N ASN A 41 24.04 -8.30 27.21
CA ASN A 41 25.14 -9.26 27.26
C ASN A 41 24.72 -10.64 26.70
N ALA A 42 23.50 -11.09 26.98
CA ALA A 42 22.98 -12.33 26.39
C ALA A 42 22.78 -12.21 24.87
N ALA A 43 22.24 -11.10 24.38
CA ALA A 43 22.10 -10.85 22.94
C ALA A 43 23.45 -10.81 22.22
N ASP A 44 24.44 -10.11 22.75
CA ASP A 44 25.78 -10.04 22.17
C ASP A 44 26.48 -11.41 22.14
N GLN A 45 26.32 -12.24 23.19
CA GLN A 45 26.80 -13.63 23.18
C GLN A 45 26.13 -14.47 22.08
N ARG A 46 24.81 -14.39 21.91
CA ARG A 46 24.09 -15.14 20.85
C ARG A 46 24.49 -14.66 19.46
N MET A 47 24.59 -13.35 19.25
CA MET A 47 25.07 -12.78 17.97
C MET A 47 26.50 -13.21 17.67
N SER A 48 27.40 -13.20 18.66
CA SER A 48 28.79 -13.65 18.47
C SER A 48 28.87 -15.13 18.09
N HIS A 49 28.07 -15.99 18.71
CA HIS A 49 28.02 -17.41 18.35
C HIS A 49 27.50 -17.61 16.92
N LEU A 50 26.39 -16.95 16.54
CA LEU A 50 25.83 -17.03 15.19
C LEU A 50 26.79 -16.52 14.11
N ARG A 51 27.52 -15.42 14.38
CA ARG A 51 28.54 -14.90 13.45
C ARG A 51 29.66 -15.91 13.19
N SER A 52 30.04 -16.72 14.18
CA SER A 52 31.02 -17.81 13.98
C SER A 52 30.53 -18.95 13.09
N LEU A 53 29.22 -18.99 12.76
CA LEU A 53 28.58 -20.01 11.93
C LEU A 53 28.22 -19.51 10.52
N GLN A 54 28.31 -18.20 10.25
CA GLN A 54 27.95 -17.58 8.97
C GLN A 54 28.78 -18.09 7.77
N THR A 55 29.97 -18.66 8.00
CA THR A 55 30.82 -19.27 6.95
C THR A 55 30.63 -20.79 6.81
N GLY A 56 29.66 -21.39 7.50
CA GLY A 56 29.41 -22.83 7.52
C GLY A 56 28.31 -23.31 6.55
N PRO A 57 28.06 -24.64 6.48
CA PRO A 57 27.02 -25.22 5.61
C PRO A 57 25.57 -24.77 5.90
N HIS A 58 25.35 -24.13 7.05
CA HIS A 58 24.06 -23.60 7.51
C HIS A 58 24.08 -22.07 7.66
N ALA A 59 24.84 -21.40 6.78
CA ALA A 59 24.96 -19.94 6.77
C ALA A 59 23.60 -19.23 6.72
N VAL A 60 22.67 -19.73 5.90
CA VAL A 60 21.30 -19.18 5.74
C VAL A 60 20.52 -19.28 7.05
N GLU A 61 20.53 -20.44 7.71
CA GLU A 61 19.88 -20.63 9.00
C GLU A 61 20.53 -19.77 10.10
N SER A 62 21.85 -19.59 10.07
CA SER A 62 22.57 -18.73 11.02
C SER A 62 22.19 -17.26 10.87
N GLN A 63 22.03 -16.77 9.63
CA GLN A 63 21.62 -15.39 9.35
C GLN A 63 20.16 -15.15 9.75
N ARG A 64 19.26 -16.10 9.45
CA ARG A 64 17.85 -16.02 9.85
C ARG A 64 17.70 -15.87 11.38
N ILE A 65 18.41 -16.68 12.15
CA ILE A 65 18.35 -16.62 13.62
C ILE A 65 19.10 -15.38 14.15
N LEU A 66 20.09 -14.84 13.43
CA LEU A 66 20.75 -13.58 13.80
C LEU A 66 19.79 -12.38 13.69
N ASN A 67 18.94 -12.35 12.67
CA ASN A 67 17.87 -11.37 12.54
C ASN A 67 16.85 -11.52 13.69
N GLU A 68 16.44 -12.74 14.04
CA GLU A 68 15.53 -13.01 15.17
C GLU A 68 16.13 -12.59 16.53
N VAL A 69 17.41 -12.87 16.77
CA VAL A 69 18.15 -12.41 17.97
C VAL A 69 18.26 -10.88 18.00
N SER A 70 18.36 -10.22 16.85
CA SER A 70 18.34 -8.76 16.74
C SER A 70 16.97 -8.18 17.08
N LYS A 71 15.87 -8.76 16.55
CA LYS A 71 14.50 -8.36 16.93
C LYS A 71 14.23 -8.59 18.41
N ALA A 72 14.71 -9.70 18.98
CA ALA A 72 14.65 -9.97 20.42
C ALA A 72 15.40 -8.91 21.24
N ARG A 73 16.63 -8.54 20.85
CA ARG A 73 17.43 -7.51 21.53
C ARG A 73 16.71 -6.15 21.56
N VAL A 74 16.25 -5.67 20.39
CA VAL A 74 15.57 -4.37 20.28
C VAL A 74 14.26 -4.37 21.08
N THR A 75 13.47 -5.44 20.99
CA THR A 75 12.17 -5.56 21.69
C THR A 75 12.33 -5.61 23.22
N LEU A 76 13.45 -6.13 23.73
CA LEU A 76 13.66 -6.33 25.17
C LEU A 76 14.53 -5.25 25.84
N LEU A 77 15.28 -4.44 25.09
CA LEU A 77 16.02 -3.29 25.61
C LEU A 77 15.20 -1.99 25.59
N ASP A 78 14.22 -1.86 24.69
CA ASP A 78 13.25 -0.77 24.70
C ASP A 78 12.18 -1.00 25.78
N ALA A 79 11.99 -0.03 26.69
CA ALA A 79 11.14 -0.20 27.86
C ALA A 79 9.64 -0.30 27.53
N GLU A 80 9.17 0.38 26.49
CA GLU A 80 7.75 0.38 26.09
C GLU A 80 7.40 -0.89 25.33
N ARG A 81 8.25 -1.25 24.34
CA ARG A 81 8.14 -2.49 23.56
C ARG A 81 8.23 -3.71 24.47
N LYS A 82 9.15 -3.70 25.45
CA LYS A 82 9.26 -4.75 26.46
C LYS A 82 7.99 -4.88 27.29
N LEU A 83 7.40 -3.77 27.74
CA LEU A 83 6.16 -3.80 28.53
C LEU A 83 4.98 -4.36 27.71
N ALA A 84 4.81 -3.90 26.47
CA ALA A 84 3.78 -4.41 25.56
C ALA A 84 3.98 -5.92 25.27
N TYR A 85 5.23 -6.33 25.02
CA TYR A 85 5.59 -7.73 24.80
C TYR A 85 5.35 -8.60 26.03
N ASP A 86 5.72 -8.13 27.22
CA ASP A 86 5.53 -8.86 28.49
C ASP A 86 4.04 -9.06 28.81
N VAL A 87 3.19 -8.07 28.51
CA VAL A 87 1.72 -8.21 28.62
C VAL A 87 1.19 -9.27 27.64
N ALA A 88 1.65 -9.29 26.39
CA ALA A 88 1.25 -10.29 25.41
C ALA A 88 1.73 -11.70 25.78
N LEU A 89 2.98 -11.85 26.22
CA LEU A 89 3.59 -13.11 26.62
C LEU A 89 2.90 -13.69 27.88
N ARG A 90 2.56 -12.85 28.87
CA ARG A 90 1.77 -13.29 30.04
C ARG A 90 0.39 -13.83 29.65
N LYS A 91 -0.30 -13.18 28.70
CA LYS A 91 -1.58 -13.68 28.17
C LYS A 91 -1.40 -15.04 27.47
N LYS A 92 -0.37 -15.20 26.64
CA LYS A 92 -0.06 -16.47 25.95
C LYS A 92 0.25 -17.61 26.92
N ILE A 93 1.07 -17.36 27.95
CA ILE A 93 1.41 -18.34 28.99
C ILE A 93 0.18 -18.71 29.82
N ALA A 94 -0.65 -17.73 30.20
CA ALA A 94 -1.89 -17.99 30.94
C ALA A 94 -2.90 -18.83 30.15
N ALA A 95 -3.01 -18.60 28.83
CA ALA A 95 -3.86 -19.40 27.95
C ALA A 95 -3.36 -20.85 27.82
N ALA A 96 -2.06 -21.06 27.64
CA ALA A 96 -1.45 -22.40 27.62
C ALA A 96 -1.66 -23.15 28.96
N ALA A 97 -1.41 -22.47 30.09
CA ALA A 97 -1.61 -23.03 31.43
C ALA A 97 -3.09 -23.22 31.82
N ALA A 98 -4.04 -22.70 31.04
CA ALA A 98 -5.46 -23.01 31.16
C ALA A 98 -5.85 -24.24 30.33
N ALA A 99 -5.30 -24.39 29.12
CA ALA A 99 -5.55 -25.52 28.24
C ALA A 99 -5.02 -26.85 28.79
N ASP A 100 -3.92 -26.82 29.56
CA ASP A 100 -3.27 -28.01 30.14
C ASP A 100 -3.89 -28.45 31.50
N ARG A 101 -4.98 -27.83 31.96
CA ARG A 101 -5.67 -28.24 33.21
C ARG A 101 -6.54 -29.48 32.98
N PRO A 102 -6.29 -30.63 33.64
CA PRO A 102 -7.04 -31.87 33.41
C PRO A 102 -8.54 -31.84 33.79
N GLY A 103 -9.04 -30.76 34.40
CA GLY A 103 -10.43 -30.63 34.83
C GLY A 103 -11.40 -30.06 33.78
N ALA A 104 -10.92 -29.28 32.80
CA ALA A 104 -11.82 -28.46 31.98
C ALA A 104 -12.62 -29.25 30.92
N ARG A 105 -12.06 -30.33 30.36
CA ARG A 105 -12.73 -31.11 29.29
C ARG A 105 -14.02 -31.80 29.76
N ARG A 106 -14.09 -32.19 31.03
CA ARG A 106 -15.20 -33.00 31.58
C ARG A 106 -16.54 -32.26 31.73
N ALA A 107 -16.60 -30.97 31.39
CA ALA A 107 -17.82 -30.16 31.40
C ALA A 107 -18.47 -29.98 30.00
N ALA A 108 -17.80 -30.38 28.92
CA ALA A 108 -18.35 -30.31 27.56
C ALA A 108 -19.10 -31.59 27.16
N ASP A 109 -18.64 -32.74 27.63
CA ASP A 109 -19.10 -34.07 27.17
C ASP A 109 -20.50 -34.47 27.70
N THR A 110 -21.11 -33.69 28.59
CA THR A 110 -22.42 -33.99 29.23
C THR A 110 -23.62 -33.29 28.57
N SER A 111 -23.50 -32.81 27.33
CA SER A 111 -24.62 -32.13 26.64
C SER A 111 -24.73 -32.41 25.13
N THR A 112 -24.42 -33.64 24.69
CA THR A 112 -25.06 -34.26 23.50
C THR A 112 -24.96 -35.79 23.61
N SER A 113 -26.01 -36.42 24.14
CA SER A 113 -26.28 -37.85 23.94
C SER A 113 -27.77 -38.09 24.20
N GLY A 114 -28.49 -38.60 23.20
CA GLY A 114 -29.94 -38.74 23.28
C GLY A 114 -30.67 -38.73 21.94
N LEU A 115 -30.31 -39.64 21.03
CA LEU A 115 -31.21 -40.41 20.13
C LEU A 115 -30.36 -41.26 19.16
N GLU A 116 -30.69 -42.56 19.04
CA GLU A 116 -29.98 -43.52 18.18
C GLU A 116 -30.69 -43.75 16.83
N PRO A 117 -29.97 -44.26 15.83
CA PRO A 117 -30.53 -45.09 14.76
C PRO A 117 -30.13 -46.56 14.92
N LEU A 118 -31.10 -47.49 14.93
CA LEU A 118 -30.83 -48.93 15.14
C LEU A 118 -31.61 -49.81 14.13
N GLY A 119 -30.93 -50.20 13.03
CA GLY A 119 -31.37 -51.22 12.07
C GLY A 119 -32.44 -50.79 11.03
N SER A 120 -32.75 -51.58 10.00
CA SER A 120 -32.05 -52.77 9.46
C SER A 120 -32.58 -53.20 8.08
N LEU A 121 -31.77 -53.96 7.31
CA LEU A 121 -32.13 -54.94 6.25
C LEU A 121 -32.97 -54.50 5.00
N ALA A 122 -32.41 -54.70 3.79
CA ALA A 122 -32.78 -55.80 2.84
C ALA A 122 -32.59 -55.49 1.33
N ASP A 123 -32.13 -56.51 0.61
CA ASP A 123 -32.30 -56.92 -0.82
C ASP A 123 -31.99 -56.04 -2.06
N GLU A 124 -31.10 -56.60 -2.89
CA GLU A 124 -31.19 -56.89 -4.35
C GLU A 124 -31.47 -55.77 -5.39
N GLY A 125 -30.60 -55.70 -6.43
CA GLY A 125 -30.86 -54.99 -7.69
C GLY A 125 -29.61 -54.73 -8.56
N GLU A 126 -29.65 -55.11 -9.84
CA GLU A 126 -28.57 -54.97 -10.86
C GLU A 126 -28.00 -53.54 -11.00
N LEU A 127 -26.71 -53.27 -11.24
CA LEU A 127 -25.71 -53.80 -12.21
C LEU A 127 -25.94 -53.42 -13.69
N ASP A 128 -25.23 -52.40 -14.18
CA ASP A 128 -24.68 -52.33 -15.54
C ASP A 128 -23.44 -51.38 -15.57
N PHE A 129 -22.79 -51.26 -16.74
CA PHE A 129 -21.54 -50.55 -17.05
C PHE A 129 -20.25 -51.28 -16.64
N GLY A 130 -20.05 -52.45 -17.26
CA GLY A 130 -18.76 -53.14 -17.29
C GLY A 130 -17.84 -52.71 -18.44
N ASP A 131 -16.55 -52.98 -18.20
CA ASP A 131 -15.46 -53.23 -19.16
C ASP A 131 -14.84 -52.11 -20.03
N ALA A 132 -13.56 -52.39 -20.29
CA ALA A 132 -12.55 -51.59 -21.00
C ALA A 132 -12.30 -52.22 -22.41
N PRO A 133 -11.18 -52.02 -23.15
CA PRO A 133 -10.01 -51.16 -22.93
C PRO A 133 -9.71 -50.25 -24.15
N PHE A 134 -8.54 -49.58 -24.14
CA PHE A 134 -7.97 -49.02 -25.37
C PHE A 134 -6.47 -49.32 -25.47
N GLU A 135 -6.09 -50.20 -26.41
CA GLU A 135 -4.70 -50.51 -26.74
C GLU A 135 -4.12 -49.54 -27.79
N SER A 136 -2.80 -49.56 -27.93
CA SER A 136 -2.08 -48.80 -28.95
C SER A 136 -2.15 -49.43 -30.34
N ARG A 137 -2.28 -48.61 -31.39
CA ARG A 137 -1.46 -48.78 -32.61
C ARG A 137 -1.36 -47.52 -33.45
N ALA A 138 -0.24 -47.40 -34.18
CA ALA A 138 0.00 -46.36 -35.18
C ALA A 138 -0.48 -46.81 -36.58
N SER A 139 -0.70 -45.85 -37.48
CA SER A 139 -0.73 -46.08 -38.94
C SER A 139 -0.23 -44.83 -39.69
N SER A 140 -0.03 -44.93 -41.01
CA SER A 140 0.79 -44.01 -41.81
C SER A 140 0.29 -43.87 -43.26
N ALA A 141 0.70 -42.77 -43.93
CA ALA A 141 0.45 -42.39 -45.34
C ALA A 141 -1.03 -42.08 -45.69
N ALA A 142 -1.39 -41.19 -46.63
CA ALA A 142 -0.65 -40.38 -47.62
C ALA A 142 -1.31 -38.95 -47.72
N ALA A 143 -1.17 -38.05 -48.72
CA ALA A 143 -0.60 -38.11 -50.07
C ALA A 143 -0.18 -36.72 -50.65
N PHE A 144 0.02 -36.69 -51.98
CA PHE A 144 0.38 -35.62 -52.92
C PHE A 144 -0.85 -34.79 -53.42
N PRO A 145 -0.72 -33.66 -54.18
CA PRO A 145 0.38 -33.33 -55.10
C PRO A 145 0.92 -31.89 -55.15
N SER A 146 2.02 -31.76 -55.90
CA SER A 146 2.74 -30.50 -56.18
C SER A 146 2.23 -29.77 -57.41
N THR A 147 2.36 -28.44 -57.42
CA THR A 147 2.67 -27.66 -58.63
C THR A 147 3.80 -26.69 -58.34
N ALA A 148 4.54 -26.26 -59.37
CA ALA A 148 5.71 -25.41 -59.25
C ALA A 148 5.63 -24.23 -60.21
N THR A 149 6.23 -23.10 -59.84
CA THR A 149 6.58 -22.04 -60.80
C THR A 149 8.02 -21.60 -60.56
N MET A 150 8.83 -21.69 -61.61
CA MET A 150 10.24 -21.35 -61.60
C MET A 150 10.42 -19.90 -62.05
N VAL A 151 11.07 -19.06 -61.23
CA VAL A 151 11.64 -17.78 -61.69
C VAL A 151 13.16 -17.91 -61.71
N ARG A 152 13.72 -17.67 -62.90
CA ARG A 152 15.12 -17.94 -63.24
C ARG A 152 15.84 -16.62 -63.49
N SER A 153 16.73 -16.23 -62.59
CA SER A 153 17.81 -15.29 -62.90
C SER A 153 19.13 -15.86 -62.40
N GLY A 154 20.22 -15.58 -63.09
CA GLY A 154 21.53 -16.09 -62.72
C GLY A 154 22.63 -15.31 -63.41
N GLN A 155 23.67 -14.94 -62.67
CA GLN A 155 24.78 -14.17 -63.23
C GLN A 155 26.13 -14.62 -62.66
N ARG A 156 26.95 -15.19 -63.57
CA ARG A 156 28.42 -15.19 -63.63
C ARG A 156 29.20 -15.54 -62.35
N ARG A 157 29.84 -16.72 -62.38
CA ARG A 157 31.04 -17.03 -61.58
C ARG A 157 32.15 -16.01 -61.86
N GLY A 158 32.47 -15.15 -60.90
CA GLY A 158 33.72 -14.38 -60.87
C GLY A 158 34.84 -15.21 -60.21
N ARG A 159 35.98 -15.38 -60.90
CA ARG A 159 37.12 -16.18 -60.44
C ARG A 159 38.23 -15.27 -59.87
N SER A 160 38.14 -14.90 -58.60
CA SER A 160 39.10 -14.04 -57.91
C SER A 160 40.20 -14.82 -57.17
N SER A 161 41.42 -14.27 -57.15
CA SER A 161 42.64 -14.89 -56.62
C SER A 161 42.77 -14.82 -55.08
N PRO A 162 43.54 -15.73 -54.44
CA PRO A 162 43.56 -15.89 -52.98
C PRO A 162 44.23 -14.76 -52.17
N LEU A 163 44.89 -13.79 -52.82
CA LEU A 163 45.68 -12.75 -52.13
C LEU A 163 44.86 -11.60 -51.52
N ALA A 164 43.57 -11.47 -51.84
CA ALA A 164 42.74 -10.34 -51.38
C ALA A 164 42.22 -10.45 -49.93
N LYS A 165 42.42 -11.58 -49.23
CA LYS A 165 41.78 -11.87 -47.93
C LYS A 165 42.50 -11.35 -46.68
N LEU A 166 43.63 -10.64 -46.81
CA LEU A 166 44.43 -10.19 -45.66
C LEU A 166 44.14 -8.74 -45.18
N ALA A 167 43.35 -7.95 -45.92
CA ALA A 167 43.07 -6.55 -45.57
C ALA A 167 41.79 -6.35 -44.73
N SER A 168 40.86 -7.31 -44.72
CA SER A 168 39.51 -7.12 -44.15
C SER A 168 39.44 -7.18 -42.62
N VAL A 169 40.42 -7.79 -41.95
CA VAL A 169 40.38 -8.02 -40.49
C VAL A 169 40.64 -6.74 -39.68
N ALA A 170 41.57 -5.90 -40.14
CA ALA A 170 41.90 -4.64 -39.44
C ALA A 170 40.74 -3.62 -39.47
N PHE A 171 40.01 -3.54 -40.58
CA PHE A 171 38.91 -2.60 -40.75
C PHE A 171 37.66 -3.01 -39.94
N GLY A 172 37.41 -4.32 -39.78
CA GLY A 172 36.28 -4.83 -39.00
C GLY A 172 36.38 -4.49 -37.51
N LEU A 173 37.58 -4.56 -36.91
CA LEU A 173 37.80 -4.24 -35.50
C LEU A 173 37.61 -2.74 -35.19
N ALA A 174 38.04 -1.86 -36.11
CA ALA A 174 37.83 -0.42 -35.98
C ALA A 174 36.35 -0.01 -36.13
N LEU A 175 35.58 -0.70 -36.98
CA LEU A 175 34.15 -0.43 -37.14
C LEU A 175 33.31 -1.03 -36.00
N GLY A 176 33.70 -2.20 -35.49
CA GLY A 176 33.03 -2.86 -34.36
C GLY A 176 33.10 -2.04 -33.06
N SER A 177 34.26 -1.45 -32.75
CA SER A 177 34.40 -0.59 -31.57
C SER A 177 33.54 0.69 -31.68
N VAL A 178 33.45 1.30 -32.86
CA VAL A 178 32.59 2.46 -33.13
C VAL A 178 31.11 2.10 -33.01
N VAL A 179 30.67 0.93 -33.49
CA VAL A 179 29.27 0.49 -33.33
C VAL A 179 28.93 0.22 -31.87
N VAL A 180 29.83 -0.34 -31.07
CA VAL A 180 29.63 -0.51 -29.62
C VAL A 180 29.58 0.84 -28.90
N TYR A 181 30.46 1.80 -29.25
CA TYR A 181 30.43 3.15 -28.70
C TYR A 181 29.13 3.89 -29.05
N ALA A 182 28.70 3.85 -30.32
CA ALA A 182 27.48 4.50 -30.78
C ALA A 182 26.20 3.85 -30.24
N ALA A 183 26.21 2.55 -29.95
CA ALA A 183 25.10 1.86 -29.31
C ALA A 183 24.97 2.18 -27.82
N LEU A 184 26.08 2.40 -27.11
CA LEU A 184 26.08 2.77 -25.69
C LEU A 184 25.77 4.27 -25.50
N GLY A 185 26.45 5.15 -26.23
CA GLY A 185 26.31 6.60 -26.08
C GLY A 185 24.96 7.18 -26.50
N ASN A 186 24.16 6.46 -27.28
CA ASN A 186 22.78 6.86 -27.64
C ASN A 186 21.69 6.25 -26.74
N PHE A 187 22.03 5.34 -25.81
CA PHE A 187 21.04 4.66 -24.94
C PHE A 187 21.13 5.02 -23.46
N ALA A 188 22.22 5.66 -23.01
CA ALA A 188 22.33 6.24 -21.68
C ALA A 188 22.90 7.67 -21.78
N GLY A 189 22.18 8.65 -21.24
CA GLY A 189 22.57 10.08 -21.25
C GLY A 189 23.69 10.41 -20.25
N ILE A 190 24.81 9.69 -20.33
CA ILE A 190 25.95 9.80 -19.42
C ILE A 190 27.16 10.27 -20.24
N ASP A 191 27.63 11.50 -19.97
CA ASP A 191 28.89 12.02 -20.53
C ASP A 191 30.07 11.51 -19.67
N PRO A 192 30.91 10.58 -20.17
CA PRO A 192 31.92 9.93 -19.33
C PRO A 192 33.26 10.68 -19.28
N LEU A 193 33.41 11.82 -19.98
CA LEU A 193 34.71 12.50 -20.13
C LEU A 193 34.66 14.02 -19.93
N GLY A 194 33.51 14.70 -20.06
CA GLY A 194 33.35 16.09 -19.61
C GLY A 194 34.21 17.14 -20.34
N ILE A 195 34.49 16.91 -21.63
CA ILE A 195 35.41 17.75 -22.43
C ILE A 195 34.70 18.96 -23.09
N PHE A 196 33.37 19.04 -23.03
CA PHE A 196 32.61 20.22 -23.49
C PHE A 196 32.05 21.02 -22.29
N PRO A 197 32.16 22.36 -22.28
CA PRO A 197 31.61 23.17 -21.21
C PRO A 197 30.07 23.08 -21.22
N ARG A 198 29.47 22.91 -20.04
CA ARG A 198 28.02 23.06 -19.89
C ARG A 198 27.62 24.47 -20.31
N ARG A 199 26.56 24.55 -21.13
CA ARG A 199 25.88 25.81 -21.41
C ARG A 199 24.91 26.08 -20.26
N ASP A 200 25.41 26.71 -19.20
CA ASP A 200 24.60 26.98 -18.02
C ASP A 200 23.41 27.91 -18.37
N GLY A 201 22.22 27.47 -17.94
CA GLY A 201 20.93 28.07 -18.27
C GLY A 201 20.10 28.39 -17.04
N GLY A 202 20.76 28.77 -15.94
CA GLY A 202 20.12 29.21 -14.69
C GLY A 202 20.41 30.69 -14.43
N ALA A 203 19.45 31.56 -14.71
CA ALA A 203 19.58 33.00 -14.54
C ALA A 203 18.95 33.47 -13.22
N GLU A 204 19.57 33.12 -12.09
CA GLU A 204 19.36 33.84 -10.82
C GLU A 204 20.53 34.79 -10.60
N THR A 205 20.23 36.07 -10.45
CA THR A 205 21.24 37.13 -10.24
C THR A 205 21.03 37.79 -8.89
N THR A 206 21.62 37.20 -7.86
CA THR A 206 22.01 37.98 -6.68
C THR A 206 23.15 38.93 -7.08
N ARG A 207 22.98 40.21 -6.76
CA ARG A 207 24.07 41.18 -6.69
C ARG A 207 23.85 42.06 -5.48
N ASP A 208 24.84 42.11 -4.61
CA ASP A 208 24.89 43.04 -3.50
C ASP A 208 24.90 44.49 -3.99
N ALA A 209 24.32 45.38 -3.20
CA ALA A 209 24.32 46.80 -3.47
C ALA A 209 25.58 47.47 -2.89
N ALA A 210 26.34 48.16 -3.75
CA ALA A 210 27.35 49.14 -3.34
C ALA A 210 27.43 50.27 -4.38
N ASP A 211 27.32 51.51 -3.90
CA ASP A 211 27.73 52.80 -4.48
C ASP A 211 27.55 53.09 -5.98
N GLY A 212 26.72 54.12 -6.26
CA GLY A 212 27.35 55.41 -6.56
C GLY A 212 27.02 56.14 -7.87
N ASN A 213 26.14 57.15 -7.74
CA ASN A 213 26.16 58.44 -8.45
C ASN A 213 25.72 58.54 -9.95
N GLY A 214 25.22 59.73 -10.34
CA GLY A 214 24.79 60.08 -11.72
C GLY A 214 23.30 59.81 -12.00
N GLU A 215 22.32 60.63 -11.60
CA GLU A 215 22.07 62.07 -11.89
C GLU A 215 21.43 62.35 -13.27
N SER A 216 20.21 62.92 -13.23
CA SER A 216 19.47 63.59 -14.34
C SER A 216 19.02 62.77 -15.57
N ALA A 217 17.99 63.15 -16.36
CA ALA A 217 16.76 63.93 -16.09
C ALA A 217 15.82 63.86 -17.33
N VAL A 218 14.53 64.26 -17.16
CA VAL A 218 13.56 64.71 -18.20
C VAL A 218 13.38 63.88 -19.49
N ALA A 219 12.17 63.36 -19.73
CA ALA A 219 11.36 63.67 -20.94
C ALA A 219 9.98 62.97 -20.95
N SER A 220 8.92 63.71 -21.25
CA SER A 220 7.58 63.17 -21.50
C SER A 220 7.32 62.97 -22.99
N LYS A 221 6.57 61.93 -23.39
CA LYS A 221 5.75 62.00 -24.60
C LYS A 221 4.53 61.08 -24.55
N ALA A 222 3.34 61.67 -24.65
CA ALA A 222 2.08 60.96 -24.87
C ALA A 222 1.66 61.07 -26.35
N THR A 223 0.98 60.05 -26.87
CA THR A 223 0.18 60.17 -28.10
C THR A 223 -1.11 59.34 -27.97
N ARG A 224 -2.22 59.83 -28.53
CA ARG A 224 -3.56 59.23 -28.51
C ARG A 224 -3.89 58.53 -29.84
N SER A 225 -5.09 57.94 -29.90
CA SER A 225 -5.87 57.44 -31.06
C SER A 225 -5.67 55.96 -31.44
N GLY A 226 -6.74 55.21 -31.80
CA GLY A 226 -8.16 55.58 -31.78
C GLY A 226 -9.10 54.45 -32.27
N GLY A 227 -10.40 54.52 -31.92
CA GLY A 227 -11.49 53.74 -32.56
C GLY A 227 -11.88 54.33 -33.93
N PRO A 228 -12.83 53.75 -34.70
CA PRO A 228 -14.18 53.29 -34.28
C PRO A 228 -14.40 51.76 -34.49
N SER A 229 -15.50 51.07 -34.13
CA SER A 229 -16.92 51.37 -33.80
C SER A 229 -17.93 51.49 -34.97
N GLU A 230 -18.59 50.37 -35.30
CA GLU A 230 -19.99 50.23 -35.81
C GLU A 230 -20.33 48.71 -35.71
N SER A 231 -21.44 48.15 -35.19
CA SER A 231 -22.80 48.55 -34.75
C SER A 231 -23.93 48.51 -35.79
N VAL A 232 -24.83 47.51 -35.69
CA VAL A 232 -26.23 47.53 -36.17
C VAL A 232 -27.07 46.46 -35.43
N GLN A 233 -28.39 46.43 -35.61
CA GLN A 233 -29.33 46.55 -34.46
C GLN A 233 -30.77 46.08 -34.77
N GLY A 234 -31.43 45.44 -33.79
CA GLY A 234 -32.85 45.02 -33.83
C GLY A 234 -33.09 43.65 -34.49
N GLY A 235 -34.26 42.99 -34.36
CA GLY A 235 -35.49 43.22 -33.57
C GLY A 235 -36.34 41.92 -33.61
N SER A 236 -36.96 41.46 -32.53
CA SER A 236 -38.33 41.75 -32.04
C SER A 236 -39.49 41.09 -32.84
N ASP A 237 -40.62 40.85 -32.15
CA ASP A 237 -41.96 40.47 -32.65
C ASP A 237 -42.18 38.98 -33.08
N ASP A 238 -43.37 38.34 -33.03
CA ASP A 238 -44.60 38.45 -32.18
C ASP A 238 -45.53 37.21 -32.45
N ARG A 239 -46.59 36.98 -31.63
CA ARG A 239 -47.83 36.16 -31.85
C ARG A 239 -47.83 34.61 -31.92
N SER A 240 -48.36 34.02 -30.83
CA SER A 240 -49.65 33.31 -30.70
C SER A 240 -50.42 32.67 -31.89
N SER A 241 -50.85 31.40 -31.74
CA SER A 241 -52.23 30.93 -32.03
C SER A 241 -52.52 29.48 -31.51
N GLU A 242 -53.68 29.30 -30.85
CA GLU A 242 -54.70 28.19 -30.87
C GLU A 242 -54.37 26.72 -31.30
N ALA A 243 -55.10 25.65 -30.92
CA ALA A 243 -56.11 25.34 -29.88
C ALA A 243 -56.50 23.81 -29.94
N ALA A 244 -57.53 23.37 -29.19
CA ALA A 244 -58.18 22.03 -29.14
C ALA A 244 -57.47 20.92 -28.31
N ASP A 245 -58.14 20.00 -27.58
CA ASP A 245 -59.53 19.92 -27.06
C ASP A 245 -59.59 18.99 -25.80
N SER A 246 -60.76 18.83 -25.16
CA SER A 246 -61.08 17.90 -24.04
C SER A 246 -62.23 16.93 -24.45
N PRO A 247 -62.92 16.11 -23.59
CA PRO A 247 -62.76 15.80 -22.15
C PRO A 247 -62.89 14.28 -21.78
N GLY A 248 -62.92 13.95 -20.47
CA GLY A 248 -63.37 12.64 -19.90
C GLY A 248 -62.59 12.27 -18.61
N VAL A 249 -63.10 12.30 -17.37
CA VAL A 249 -64.33 11.76 -16.73
C VAL A 249 -64.29 10.23 -16.52
N GLY A 250 -64.18 9.77 -15.26
CA GLY A 250 -64.29 8.35 -14.90
C GLY A 250 -64.03 8.03 -13.40
N ASN A 251 -65.08 7.78 -12.62
CA ASN A 251 -65.02 7.52 -11.18
C ASN A 251 -64.49 6.13 -10.79
N SER A 252 -63.98 6.00 -9.56
CA SER A 252 -63.76 4.74 -8.85
C SER A 252 -65.06 4.03 -8.44
N ARG A 253 -65.04 2.68 -8.28
CA ARG A 253 -65.80 1.94 -7.25
C ARG A 253 -65.46 0.43 -7.14
N ILE A 254 -65.77 -0.10 -5.95
CA ILE A 254 -65.70 -1.51 -5.50
C ILE A 254 -66.93 -2.29 -6.01
N PRO A 255 -66.79 -3.59 -6.35
CA PRO A 255 -67.75 -4.62 -5.86
C PRO A 255 -67.02 -5.97 -5.47
N PRO A 256 -67.67 -7.14 -5.23
CA PRO A 256 -68.02 -7.54 -3.85
C PRO A 256 -67.74 -9.03 -3.49
N ARG A 257 -68.31 -9.50 -2.35
CA ARG A 257 -68.49 -10.92 -1.93
C ARG A 257 -69.34 -11.72 -2.95
N ASP A 258 -69.55 -13.05 -2.91
CA ASP A 258 -69.73 -14.07 -1.84
C ASP A 258 -69.72 -15.50 -2.51
N PRO A 259 -70.29 -16.64 -2.00
CA PRO A 259 -70.20 -17.34 -0.69
C PRO A 259 -70.02 -18.90 -0.76
N ARG A 260 -69.79 -19.58 0.40
CA ARG A 260 -69.95 -21.06 0.70
C ARG A 260 -69.00 -22.03 -0.06
N GLY A 261 -68.58 -23.22 0.44
CA GLY A 261 -68.82 -24.02 1.66
C GLY A 261 -68.31 -25.48 1.42
N THR A 262 -68.35 -26.52 2.29
CA THR A 262 -68.76 -26.72 3.71
C THR A 262 -68.24 -28.09 4.24
N ALA A 263 -67.90 -28.21 5.55
CA ALA A 263 -67.69 -29.47 6.34
C ALA A 263 -66.43 -30.33 6.04
N ALA A 264 -65.87 -31.19 6.93
CA ALA A 264 -66.12 -31.58 8.34
C ALA A 264 -64.75 -31.77 9.07
N ASN A 265 -64.57 -31.97 10.39
CA ASN A 265 -65.32 -32.80 11.36
C ASN A 265 -64.99 -32.47 12.86
N ARG A 266 -65.70 -33.13 13.78
CA ARG A 266 -65.83 -33.00 15.28
C ARG A 266 -64.59 -32.73 16.18
N ALA A 267 -64.88 -32.08 17.33
CA ALA A 267 -64.11 -32.06 18.60
C ALA A 267 -64.56 -33.18 19.60
N PRO A 268 -64.08 -33.30 20.86
CA PRO A 268 -64.51 -32.40 21.98
C PRO A 268 -63.37 -32.17 23.06
N PRO A 269 -63.55 -31.92 24.39
CA PRO A 269 -62.93 -30.74 25.03
C PRO A 269 -62.26 -30.95 26.43
N ASN A 270 -62.04 -29.83 27.16
CA ASN A 270 -61.68 -29.64 28.58
C ASN A 270 -60.19 -29.75 28.97
N GLY A 271 -59.69 -28.83 29.84
CA GLY A 271 -58.28 -28.89 30.24
C GLY A 271 -57.63 -27.85 31.19
N ILE A 272 -58.37 -27.11 32.03
CA ILE A 272 -57.84 -26.33 33.20
C ILE A 272 -56.82 -25.20 32.90
N GLU A 273 -57.19 -23.96 33.24
CA GLU A 273 -56.25 -22.83 33.35
C GLU A 273 -55.37 -22.95 34.62
N ARG A 274 -54.09 -22.56 34.52
CA ARG A 274 -53.27 -22.16 35.68
C ARG A 274 -52.40 -20.94 35.30
N PRO A 275 -52.30 -19.91 36.17
CA PRO A 275 -51.49 -18.74 35.90
C PRO A 275 -49.99 -19.06 36.00
N SER A 276 -49.23 -18.70 34.98
CA SER A 276 -47.76 -18.82 35.00
C SER A 276 -47.10 -17.55 35.55
N ALA A 277 -46.09 -17.75 36.38
CA ALA A 277 -45.40 -16.79 37.24
C ALA A 277 -45.23 -15.35 36.71
N ALA A 278 -45.42 -14.39 37.62
CA ALA A 278 -44.99 -13.01 37.41
C ALA A 278 -43.47 -12.93 37.19
N LYS A 279 -43.06 -12.18 36.16
CA LYS A 279 -41.65 -11.86 35.89
C LYS A 279 -41.14 -10.94 37.01
N PRO A 280 -40.03 -11.26 37.71
CA PRO A 280 -39.54 -10.44 38.82
C PRO A 280 -39.12 -9.05 38.32
N ALA A 281 -39.54 -8.01 39.04
CA ALA A 281 -39.17 -6.63 38.78
C ALA A 281 -37.79 -6.30 39.38
N GLY A 282 -37.12 -5.30 38.81
CA GLY A 282 -36.08 -4.55 39.51
C GLY A 282 -34.80 -5.32 39.84
N GLN A 283 -34.00 -5.66 38.81
CA GLN A 283 -32.56 -5.42 38.98
C GLN A 283 -32.36 -3.91 38.99
N HIS A 284 -32.29 -3.32 40.19
CA HIS A 284 -31.71 -1.99 40.33
C HIS A 284 -30.22 -2.12 40.03
N GLU A 285 -29.80 -1.63 38.86
CA GLU A 285 -28.41 -1.32 38.62
C GLU A 285 -27.97 -0.31 39.69
N SER A 286 -26.99 -0.69 40.51
CA SER A 286 -26.34 0.27 41.40
C SER A 286 -25.81 1.43 40.53
N PRO A 287 -26.12 2.69 40.86
CA PRO A 287 -25.74 3.80 39.99
C PRO A 287 -24.22 3.81 39.81
N SER A 288 -23.78 3.81 38.55
CA SER A 288 -22.37 3.98 38.21
C SER A 288 -21.84 5.25 38.87
N ALA A 289 -20.69 5.14 39.52
CA ALA A 289 -19.98 6.31 40.05
C ALA A 289 -19.45 7.22 38.94
N ASP A 290 -19.24 6.67 37.74
CA ASP A 290 -18.92 7.40 36.52
C ASP A 290 -20.23 7.78 35.78
N PRO A 291 -20.55 9.09 35.61
CA PRO A 291 -21.72 9.57 34.89
C PRO A 291 -21.63 9.36 33.37
N PHE A 292 -20.47 9.00 32.83
CA PHE A 292 -20.28 8.75 31.40
C PHE A 292 -20.24 7.25 31.05
N ALA A 293 -20.43 6.37 32.02
CA ALA A 293 -20.51 4.93 31.80
C ALA A 293 -21.66 4.58 30.83
N GLY A 294 -21.30 4.05 29.66
CA GLY A 294 -22.24 3.70 28.59
C GLY A 294 -22.32 4.72 27.44
N ILE A 295 -21.64 5.87 27.53
CA ILE A 295 -21.47 6.79 26.39
C ILE A 295 -20.50 6.16 25.38
N PRO A 296 -20.83 6.09 24.07
CA PRO A 296 -19.92 5.54 23.08
C PRO A 296 -18.74 6.49 22.83
N PRO A 297 -17.52 6.01 22.54
CA PRO A 297 -16.34 6.85 22.31
C PRO A 297 -16.36 7.62 20.97
N HIS A 298 -17.41 7.42 20.18
CA HIS A 298 -17.74 8.16 18.96
C HIS A 298 -19.25 8.10 18.70
N VAL A 299 -19.79 9.14 18.08
CA VAL A 299 -21.15 9.18 17.54
C VAL A 299 -21.10 9.69 16.10
N ALA A 300 -22.10 9.37 15.29
CA ALA A 300 -22.29 10.02 14.00
C ALA A 300 -23.32 11.13 14.17
N LEU A 301 -23.00 12.36 13.74
CA LEU A 301 -24.01 13.39 13.54
C LEU A 301 -24.96 12.98 12.39
N PRO A 302 -26.25 13.40 12.42
CA PRO A 302 -27.14 13.27 11.27
C PRO A 302 -26.63 14.11 10.09
N ALA A 303 -27.14 13.86 8.88
CA ALA A 303 -26.84 14.71 7.72
C ALA A 303 -27.29 16.15 7.96
N VAL A 304 -26.57 17.14 7.41
CA VAL A 304 -26.83 18.58 7.66
C VAL A 304 -28.25 19.02 7.24
N SER A 305 -28.88 18.29 6.32
CA SER A 305 -30.26 18.49 5.88
C SER A 305 -31.34 17.93 6.82
N ASP A 306 -30.96 17.23 7.89
CA ASP A 306 -31.87 16.64 8.87
C ASP A 306 -31.86 17.48 10.17
N THR A 307 -32.78 18.44 10.25
CA THR A 307 -32.95 19.36 11.39
C THR A 307 -33.82 18.77 12.51
N SER A 308 -34.04 17.44 12.52
CA SER A 308 -34.68 16.76 13.64
C SER A 308 -33.73 16.56 14.85
N PRO A 309 -34.26 16.42 16.08
CA PRO A 309 -33.43 16.22 17.27
C PRO A 309 -32.98 14.75 17.44
N HIS A 310 -31.67 14.52 17.48
CA HIS A 310 -31.05 13.19 17.62
C HIS A 310 -30.37 13.02 18.97
N VAL A 311 -30.72 11.98 19.74
CA VAL A 311 -30.06 11.67 21.03
C VAL A 311 -28.69 11.04 20.75
N LEU A 312 -27.61 11.77 21.05
CA LEU A 312 -26.24 11.30 20.86
C LEU A 312 -25.77 10.38 22.00
N ALA A 313 -26.17 10.70 23.24
CA ALA A 313 -25.70 10.02 24.43
C ALA A 313 -26.71 10.11 25.59
N ARG A 314 -26.55 9.24 26.59
CA ARG A 314 -27.23 9.37 27.89
C ARG A 314 -26.19 9.52 28.99
N ILE A 315 -26.26 10.61 29.73
CA ILE A 315 -25.37 10.93 30.85
C ILE A 315 -26.04 10.43 32.14
N GLY A 316 -25.37 9.54 32.87
CA GLY A 316 -25.81 8.99 34.14
C GLY A 316 -25.77 9.99 35.30
N GLY A 317 -26.59 9.74 36.31
CA GLY A 317 -26.74 10.63 37.46
C GLY A 317 -27.70 11.80 37.22
N ALA A 318 -27.70 12.77 38.13
CA ALA A 318 -28.51 13.98 38.01
C ALA A 318 -27.85 14.95 37.02
N SER A 319 -28.50 15.20 35.87
CA SER A 319 -28.02 16.09 34.80
C SER A 319 -27.86 17.55 35.21
N GLU A 320 -28.37 17.92 36.38
CA GLU A 320 -28.17 19.23 37.03
C GLU A 320 -26.71 19.49 37.46
N ARG A 321 -25.79 18.57 37.12
CA ARG A 321 -24.35 18.60 37.45
C ARG A 321 -23.43 18.70 36.24
N MET A 322 -23.95 18.89 35.04
CA MET A 322 -23.09 19.22 33.89
C MET A 322 -22.49 20.61 34.10
N GLN A 323 -21.16 20.68 34.21
CA GLN A 323 -20.43 21.90 34.55
C GLN A 323 -19.82 22.57 33.31
N GLU A 324 -19.39 21.76 32.34
CA GLU A 324 -18.71 22.24 31.14
C GLU A 324 -19.15 21.38 29.95
N LEU A 325 -19.42 22.06 28.84
CA LEU A 325 -19.49 21.47 27.52
C LEU A 325 -18.65 22.37 26.61
N SER A 326 -17.63 21.80 25.97
CA SER A 326 -16.70 22.54 25.11
C SER A 326 -16.45 21.78 23.80
N LEU A 327 -16.21 22.51 22.71
CA LEU A 327 -15.99 21.97 21.37
C LEU A 327 -14.56 22.26 20.93
N LEU A 328 -13.80 21.23 20.61
CA LEU A 328 -12.44 21.37 20.07
C LEU A 328 -12.50 21.16 18.55
N ALA A 329 -12.23 22.24 17.80
CA ALA A 329 -12.48 22.32 16.37
C ALA A 329 -11.19 22.38 15.51
N ASP A 330 -10.02 22.10 16.08
CA ASP A 330 -8.71 22.34 15.45
C ASP A 330 -8.55 21.71 14.06
N ALA A 331 -9.14 20.53 13.86
CA ALA A 331 -9.11 19.76 12.61
C ALA A 331 -10.24 20.13 11.61
N ALA A 332 -11.21 20.97 11.98
CA ALA A 332 -12.26 21.44 11.09
C ALA A 332 -11.65 22.27 9.94
N ALA A 333 -11.85 21.85 8.69
CA ALA A 333 -11.40 22.62 7.52
C ALA A 333 -12.39 23.76 7.24
N LEU A 334 -12.23 24.85 7.99
CA LEU A 334 -12.92 26.12 7.82
C LEU A 334 -12.17 27.01 6.83
N GLU A 335 -12.84 28.06 6.35
CA GLU A 335 -12.20 29.12 5.56
C GLU A 335 -11.35 30.03 6.46
N ASP A 336 -10.42 30.78 5.88
CA ASP A 336 -9.57 31.71 6.63
C ASP A 336 -10.42 32.71 7.44
N GLY A 337 -9.93 33.07 8.63
CA GLY A 337 -10.64 33.94 9.57
C GLY A 337 -11.85 33.31 10.28
N HIS A 338 -12.28 32.09 9.94
CA HIS A 338 -13.47 31.46 10.55
C HIS A 338 -13.13 30.53 11.72
N THR A 339 -13.96 30.58 12.77
CA THR A 339 -13.92 29.68 13.94
C THR A 339 -15.27 29.00 14.17
N LEU A 340 -15.23 27.76 14.67
CA LEU A 340 -16.40 27.09 15.25
C LEU A 340 -16.31 27.22 16.77
N GLU A 341 -17.28 27.91 17.36
CA GLU A 341 -17.35 28.17 18.80
C GLU A 341 -18.64 27.55 19.37
N LEU A 342 -18.57 27.01 20.59
CA LEU A 342 -19.74 26.48 21.31
C LEU A 342 -20.09 27.42 22.46
N VAL A 343 -21.28 28.02 22.38
CA VAL A 343 -21.73 29.08 23.29
C VAL A 343 -23.00 28.64 24.01
N ALA A 344 -23.16 28.93 25.29
CA ALA A 344 -24.43 28.68 26.00
C ALA A 344 -25.53 29.61 25.43
N ALA A 345 -26.69 29.06 25.07
CA ALA A 345 -27.75 29.79 24.37
C ALA A 345 -28.41 30.89 25.23
N SER A 346 -28.29 30.79 26.55
CA SER A 346 -28.62 31.86 27.50
C SER A 346 -27.78 31.71 28.77
N THR A 347 -27.45 32.83 29.41
CA THR A 347 -26.87 32.85 30.77
C THR A 347 -27.80 32.24 31.84
N THR A 348 -29.07 32.02 31.52
CA THR A 348 -30.06 31.34 32.37
C THR A 348 -30.35 29.90 31.99
N ASP A 349 -29.90 29.43 30.81
CA ASP A 349 -30.18 28.08 30.30
C ASP A 349 -28.89 27.25 30.21
N ALA A 350 -28.46 26.73 31.36
CA ALA A 350 -27.28 25.88 31.49
C ALA A 350 -27.47 24.44 30.92
N ARG A 351 -28.47 24.22 30.07
CA ARG A 351 -28.75 22.93 29.40
C ARG A 351 -28.85 23.04 27.88
N ARG A 352 -28.53 24.19 27.30
CA ARG A 352 -28.63 24.46 25.86
C ARG A 352 -27.40 25.21 25.35
N TRP A 353 -26.75 24.65 24.34
CA TRP A 353 -25.53 25.20 23.73
C TRP A 353 -25.68 25.27 22.21
N GLU A 354 -25.22 26.36 21.61
CA GLU A 354 -25.24 26.63 20.19
C GLU A 354 -23.83 26.50 19.60
N VAL A 355 -23.70 25.73 18.52
CA VAL A 355 -22.51 25.73 17.65
C VAL A 355 -22.66 26.88 16.69
N ARG A 356 -21.79 27.88 16.81
CA ARG A 356 -21.78 29.08 15.97
C ARG A 356 -20.55 29.11 15.08
N LEU A 357 -20.76 29.47 13.82
CA LEU A 357 -19.71 29.86 12.89
C LEU A 357 -19.47 31.36 13.07
N ARG A 358 -18.26 31.72 13.48
CA ARG A 358 -17.84 33.11 13.66
C ARG A 358 -16.78 33.46 12.61
N ASN A 359 -16.85 34.65 12.06
CA ASN A 359 -15.81 35.22 11.20
C ASN A 359 -15.09 36.35 11.96
N ALA A 360 -13.77 36.26 12.04
CA ALA A 360 -12.93 37.22 12.76
C ALA A 360 -12.50 38.44 11.92
N GLU A 361 -12.60 38.38 10.59
CA GLU A 361 -12.23 39.48 9.69
C GLU A 361 -13.37 40.48 9.48
N THR A 362 -14.63 40.03 9.53
CA THR A 362 -15.81 40.90 9.34
C THR A 362 -16.21 41.68 10.59
N ALA A 363 -15.67 41.35 11.77
CA ALA A 363 -16.10 41.89 13.05
C ALA A 363 -15.13 42.97 13.60
N PRO A 364 -15.52 44.27 13.61
CA PRO A 364 -14.65 45.35 14.12
C PRO A 364 -14.52 45.40 15.66
N SER A 365 -15.19 44.50 16.38
CA SER A 365 -15.17 44.38 17.83
C SER A 365 -15.70 43.00 18.24
N ALA A 366 -15.31 42.48 19.41
CA ALA A 366 -15.79 41.20 19.92
C ALA A 366 -17.33 41.13 20.02
N ALA A 367 -17.99 42.22 20.45
CA ALA A 367 -19.45 42.29 20.53
C ALA A 367 -20.12 42.26 19.14
N ALA A 368 -19.53 42.95 18.15
CA ALA A 368 -20.01 42.91 16.77
C ALA A 368 -19.79 41.54 16.09
N ALA A 369 -18.93 40.69 16.66
CA ALA A 369 -18.75 39.31 16.19
C ALA A 369 -19.86 38.38 16.68
N GLU A 370 -20.51 38.67 17.82
CA GLU A 370 -21.62 37.86 18.33
C GLU A 370 -22.90 38.08 17.53
N ASP A 371 -23.19 39.33 17.14
CA ASP A 371 -24.34 39.71 16.27
C ASP A 371 -24.22 39.18 14.82
N LEU A 372 -23.01 38.78 14.39
CA LEU A 372 -22.72 38.27 13.04
C LEU A 372 -22.40 36.77 12.99
N ALA A 373 -22.48 36.05 14.10
CA ALA A 373 -22.16 34.63 14.16
C ALA A 373 -23.37 33.77 13.74
N GLU A 374 -23.19 32.90 12.74
CA GLU A 374 -24.26 32.03 12.25
C GLU A 374 -24.38 30.77 13.11
N THR A 375 -25.49 30.61 13.83
CA THR A 375 -25.78 29.35 14.54
C THR A 375 -26.05 28.23 13.54
N LEU A 376 -25.20 27.20 13.55
CA LEU A 376 -25.27 26.03 12.69
C LEU A 376 -26.05 24.89 13.33
N ALA A 377 -25.81 24.65 14.62
CA ALA A 377 -26.33 23.49 15.33
C ALA A 377 -26.51 23.78 16.81
N GLU A 378 -27.13 22.85 17.51
CA GLU A 378 -27.54 22.97 18.90
C GLU A 378 -27.37 21.65 19.63
N PHE A 379 -26.82 21.71 20.85
CA PHE A 379 -26.83 20.63 21.82
C PHE A 379 -27.80 20.99 22.96
N THR A 380 -28.64 20.03 23.37
CA THR A 380 -29.55 20.15 24.51
C THR A 380 -29.42 18.97 25.46
N LEU A 381 -29.52 19.22 26.76
CA LEU A 381 -29.54 18.18 27.80
C LEU A 381 -30.93 18.13 28.45
N ASP A 382 -31.83 17.33 27.89
CA ASP A 382 -33.15 17.06 28.47
C ASP A 382 -33.15 15.76 29.26
N GLY A 383 -33.54 15.82 30.54
CA GLY A 383 -33.31 14.75 31.50
C GLY A 383 -31.86 14.30 31.45
N THR A 384 -31.61 13.02 31.17
CA THR A 384 -30.27 12.45 30.97
C THR A 384 -29.82 12.41 29.51
N ALA A 385 -30.65 12.81 28.55
CA ALA A 385 -30.38 12.66 27.12
C ALA A 385 -29.66 13.90 26.55
N LEU A 386 -28.40 13.73 26.17
CA LEU A 386 -27.69 14.72 25.35
C LEU A 386 -28.16 14.55 23.90
N THR A 387 -28.81 15.58 23.40
CA THR A 387 -29.45 15.64 22.08
C THR A 387 -28.75 16.69 21.22
N PHE A 388 -28.62 16.41 19.92
CA PHE A 388 -28.07 17.32 18.91
C PHE A 388 -29.10 17.61 17.82
N ARG A 389 -29.06 18.81 17.25
CA ARG A 389 -29.95 19.25 16.18
C ARG A 389 -29.24 20.24 15.25
N TRP A 390 -29.34 20.05 13.93
CA TRP A 390 -28.96 21.10 12.97
C TRP A 390 -30.03 22.20 12.93
N GLN A 391 -29.61 23.46 12.75
CA GLN A 391 -30.52 24.56 12.43
C GLN A 391 -30.77 24.63 10.92
N ASP A 392 -31.91 25.17 10.49
CA ASP A 392 -32.28 25.25 9.07
C ASP A 392 -31.29 26.10 8.23
N SER A 393 -30.55 27.01 8.87
CA SER A 393 -29.42 27.76 8.31
C SER A 393 -28.27 26.88 7.80
N ALA A 394 -27.95 25.79 8.52
CA ALA A 394 -26.77 24.97 8.25
C ALA A 394 -26.79 24.29 6.88
N ALA A 395 -27.98 23.98 6.34
CA ALA A 395 -28.14 23.34 5.03
C ALA A 395 -27.59 24.18 3.86
N GLY A 396 -27.45 25.51 4.04
CA GLY A 396 -26.85 26.40 3.05
C GLY A 396 -25.33 26.61 3.20
N ILE A 397 -24.71 26.12 4.27
CA ILE A 397 -23.36 26.51 4.71
C ILE A 397 -22.39 25.33 4.52
N PRO A 398 -21.48 25.35 3.52
CA PRO A 398 -20.64 24.19 3.20
C PRO A 398 -19.74 23.72 4.34
N VAL A 399 -19.28 24.64 5.19
CA VAL A 399 -18.45 24.32 6.36
C VAL A 399 -19.24 23.72 7.53
N ALA A 400 -20.57 23.71 7.51
CA ALA A 400 -21.36 23.15 8.62
C ALA A 400 -21.07 21.66 8.84
N ALA A 401 -20.84 20.91 7.75
CA ALA A 401 -20.44 19.50 7.82
C ALA A 401 -19.09 19.25 8.53
N GLN A 402 -18.28 20.29 8.81
CA GLN A 402 -17.02 20.17 9.56
C GLN A 402 -17.23 19.98 11.07
N VAL A 403 -18.43 20.24 11.62
CA VAL A 403 -18.72 20.00 13.05
C VAL A 403 -18.53 18.52 13.43
N GLN A 404 -18.71 17.58 12.49
CA GLN A 404 -18.41 16.16 12.73
C GLN A 404 -16.92 15.90 13.02
N ASN A 405 -16.01 16.72 12.47
CA ASN A 405 -14.57 16.60 12.65
C ASN A 405 -14.07 17.24 13.96
N CYS A 406 -14.99 17.66 14.83
CA CYS A 406 -14.69 18.23 16.13
C CYS A 406 -14.79 17.16 17.24
N LEU A 407 -14.18 17.48 18.39
CA LEU A 407 -14.37 16.74 19.64
C LEU A 407 -15.32 17.51 20.56
N LEU A 408 -16.28 16.82 21.15
CA LEU A 408 -17.14 17.36 22.19
C LEU A 408 -16.61 16.89 23.55
N LYS A 409 -16.12 17.82 24.37
CA LYS A 409 -15.59 17.59 25.71
C LYS A 409 -16.70 17.85 26.74
N LEU A 410 -16.97 16.87 27.60
CA LEU A 410 -18.05 16.90 28.58
C LEU A 410 -17.46 16.78 30.00
N ARG A 411 -17.87 17.66 30.93
CA ARG A 411 -17.44 17.60 32.33
C ARG A 411 -18.61 17.57 33.30
N VAL A 412 -18.56 16.62 34.24
CA VAL A 412 -19.52 16.47 35.34
C VAL A 412 -18.71 16.30 36.62
N ALA A 413 -18.66 17.35 37.44
CA ALA A 413 -17.71 17.48 38.55
C ALA A 413 -16.25 17.27 38.09
N GLU A 414 -15.48 16.43 38.76
CA GLU A 414 -14.08 16.15 38.42
C GLU A 414 -13.89 14.99 37.42
N ILE A 415 -14.97 14.54 36.78
CA ILE A 415 -14.92 13.53 35.72
C ILE A 415 -15.12 14.24 34.37
N GLU A 416 -14.25 13.92 33.42
CA GLU A 416 -14.24 14.43 32.05
C GLU A 416 -14.31 13.26 31.06
N THR A 417 -15.01 13.45 29.93
CA THR A 417 -14.94 12.53 28.78
C THR A 417 -14.95 13.30 27.47
N VAL A 418 -14.50 12.64 26.39
CA VAL A 418 -14.36 13.23 25.06
C VAL A 418 -15.08 12.37 24.03
N LEU A 419 -16.15 12.93 23.46
CA LEU A 419 -16.99 12.32 22.44
C LEU A 419 -16.57 12.81 21.04
N ARG A 420 -16.17 11.88 20.17
CA ARG A 420 -15.90 12.17 18.75
C ARG A 420 -17.23 12.34 18.01
N LEU A 421 -17.40 13.42 17.23
CA LEU A 421 -18.62 13.69 16.48
C LEU A 421 -18.67 13.05 15.08
N ARG A 422 -17.61 12.32 14.70
CA ARG A 422 -17.57 11.47 13.49
C ARG A 422 -17.41 10.01 13.88
N ARG A 423 -18.13 9.15 13.14
CA ARG A 423 -17.92 7.69 13.15
C ARG A 423 -16.90 7.31 12.08
N SER A 424 -15.93 6.46 12.43
CA SER A 424 -15.02 5.85 11.45
C SER A 424 -15.81 5.09 10.39
N GLU A 425 -15.52 5.39 9.12
CA GLU A 425 -15.90 4.50 8.04
C GLU A 425 -15.04 3.23 8.10
N VAL A 426 -15.64 2.09 7.81
CA VAL A 426 -14.92 0.80 7.68
C VAL A 426 -15.00 0.38 6.21
N ARG A 427 -13.84 0.10 5.62
CA ARG A 427 -13.69 -0.26 4.20
C ARG A 427 -12.88 -1.55 4.08
N PRO A 428 -12.99 -2.30 2.97
CA PRO A 428 -12.04 -3.38 2.69
C PRO A 428 -10.63 -2.82 2.47
N ALA A 429 -9.61 -3.59 2.85
CA ALA A 429 -8.20 -3.30 2.59
C ALA A 429 -7.95 -3.14 1.08
N HIS A 430 -7.07 -2.20 0.71
CA HIS A 430 -6.82 -1.91 -0.70
C HIS A 430 -6.05 -3.06 -1.36
N VAL A 431 -6.61 -3.64 -2.43
CA VAL A 431 -5.94 -4.65 -3.26
C VAL A 431 -4.98 -3.94 -4.22
N LEU A 432 -3.71 -4.34 -4.18
CA LEU A 432 -2.62 -3.69 -4.92
C LEU A 432 -2.72 -3.93 -6.43
N ASP A 433 -2.72 -2.86 -7.22
CA ASP A 433 -2.54 -2.91 -8.67
C ASP A 433 -1.12 -2.49 -9.06
N PHE A 434 -0.38 -3.41 -9.68
CA PHE A 434 0.99 -3.20 -10.18
C PHE A 434 1.10 -3.40 -11.70
N ALA A 435 -0.02 -3.35 -12.44
CA ALA A 435 0.00 -3.33 -13.90
C ALA A 435 0.72 -2.07 -14.45
N THR A 436 0.58 -0.94 -13.74
CA THR A 436 1.22 0.35 -14.06
C THR A 436 2.29 0.73 -13.04
N ALA A 437 3.10 1.75 -13.35
CA ALA A 437 4.23 2.18 -12.52
C ALA A 437 3.84 2.77 -11.15
N ALA A 438 2.58 3.20 -10.97
CA ALA A 438 2.04 3.60 -9.67
C ALA A 438 0.51 3.47 -9.65
N SER A 439 -0.04 2.85 -8.61
CA SER A 439 -1.48 2.89 -8.30
C SER A 439 -1.84 4.21 -7.61
N LEU A 440 -3.06 4.70 -7.86
CA LEU A 440 -3.65 5.87 -7.21
C LEU A 440 -4.95 5.43 -6.52
N VAL A 441 -4.94 5.43 -5.19
CA VAL A 441 -6.08 5.00 -4.36
C VAL A 441 -6.85 6.23 -3.91
N GLU A 442 -8.00 6.49 -4.53
CA GLU A 442 -8.89 7.55 -4.05
C GLU A 442 -9.57 7.13 -2.74
N ILE A 443 -9.44 7.99 -1.73
CA ILE A 443 -10.13 7.90 -0.44
C ILE A 443 -11.14 9.05 -0.41
N PRO A 444 -12.34 8.89 -1.00
CA PRO A 444 -13.42 9.87 -0.85
C PRO A 444 -13.73 10.02 0.64
N LEU A 445 -13.95 11.25 1.09
CA LEU A 445 -14.21 11.61 2.48
C LEU A 445 -15.12 12.83 2.52
N ASP A 446 -16.36 12.65 2.99
CA ASP A 446 -17.32 13.74 3.13
C ASP A 446 -16.84 14.73 4.19
N ALA A 447 -16.75 16.01 3.83
CA ALA A 447 -16.12 17.09 4.61
C ALA A 447 -14.81 16.62 5.27
N ALA A 448 -13.73 16.53 4.48
CA ALA A 448 -12.42 16.16 4.99
C ALA A 448 -11.88 17.19 6.02
N PRO A 449 -11.20 16.75 7.10
CA PRO A 449 -10.45 17.62 8.01
C PRO A 449 -9.30 18.38 7.33
N LYS A 450 -8.72 19.37 8.04
CA LYS A 450 -7.53 20.10 7.59
C LYS A 450 -6.35 19.15 7.33
N ALA A 451 -5.65 19.36 6.20
CA ALA A 451 -4.51 18.52 5.79
C ALA A 451 -3.39 18.41 6.85
N GLU A 452 -3.14 19.46 7.62
CA GLU A 452 -2.15 19.48 8.70
C GLU A 452 -2.48 18.54 9.87
N SER A 453 -3.78 18.29 10.12
CA SER A 453 -4.27 17.38 11.16
C SER A 453 -4.28 15.92 10.71
N LEU A 454 -4.20 15.67 9.39
CA LEU A 454 -4.45 14.36 8.81
C LEU A 454 -3.23 13.44 8.83
N MET A 455 -3.44 12.23 9.32
CA MET A 455 -2.45 11.17 9.51
C MET A 455 -2.87 9.92 8.73
N LEU A 456 -1.91 9.31 8.03
CA LEU A 456 -1.99 7.96 7.50
C LEU A 456 -1.21 7.02 8.43
N GLU A 457 -1.81 5.88 8.76
CA GLU A 457 -1.16 4.76 9.42
C GLU A 457 -1.37 3.50 8.56
N ILE A 458 -0.27 2.84 8.18
CA ILE A 458 -0.32 1.53 7.51
C ILE A 458 -0.38 0.45 8.58
N GLY A 459 -1.19 -0.59 8.36
CA GLY A 459 -1.33 -1.71 9.30
C GLY A 459 0.00 -2.47 9.52
N PRO A 460 0.10 -3.24 10.61
CA PRO A 460 1.37 -3.84 11.05
C PRO A 460 2.01 -4.70 9.96
N ALA A 461 3.34 -4.61 9.86
CA ALA A 461 4.13 -5.28 8.83
C ALA A 461 4.00 -6.82 8.87
N GLU A 462 3.72 -7.39 10.05
CA GLU A 462 3.41 -8.81 10.22
C GLU A 462 2.05 -9.25 9.64
N ALA A 463 1.12 -8.33 9.35
CA ALA A 463 -0.13 -8.63 8.67
C ALA A 463 0.00 -8.62 7.13
N LEU A 464 1.09 -8.08 6.59
CA LEU A 464 1.36 -8.11 5.15
C LEU A 464 1.95 -9.48 4.78
N PRO A 465 1.26 -10.31 3.95
CA PRO A 465 1.50 -11.76 3.87
C PRO A 465 2.77 -12.18 3.11
N TRP A 466 3.70 -11.25 2.88
CA TRP A 466 4.86 -11.39 1.99
C TRP A 466 6.21 -11.15 2.68
N GLY A 467 6.21 -10.88 3.99
CA GLY A 467 7.42 -10.53 4.74
C GLY A 467 7.81 -9.08 4.49
N SER A 468 7.59 -8.23 5.48
CA SER A 468 7.79 -6.80 5.32
C SER A 468 8.36 -6.13 6.57
N GLU A 469 9.08 -5.04 6.37
CA GLU A 469 9.59 -4.15 7.40
C GLU A 469 9.39 -2.69 6.93
N PHE A 470 9.12 -1.76 7.85
CA PHE A 470 9.04 -0.34 7.52
C PHE A 470 10.42 0.30 7.54
N GLU A 471 10.74 1.11 6.52
CA GLU A 471 11.91 1.99 6.58
C GLU A 471 11.78 2.97 7.75
N ASP A 472 12.86 3.17 8.50
CA ASP A 472 12.91 3.92 9.76
C ASP A 472 11.84 3.49 10.81
N GLU A 473 11.30 2.27 10.72
CA GLU A 473 10.14 1.78 11.50
C GLU A 473 8.85 2.61 11.33
N ARG A 474 8.77 3.50 10.32
CA ARG A 474 7.67 4.46 10.16
C ARG A 474 6.44 3.86 9.48
N SER A 475 5.50 3.37 10.28
CA SER A 475 4.13 3.04 9.82
C SER A 475 3.21 4.27 9.66
N ARG A 476 3.61 5.44 10.19
CA ARG A 476 2.79 6.67 10.28
C ARG A 476 3.41 7.85 9.55
N VAL A 477 2.60 8.64 8.82
CA VAL A 477 2.98 9.88 8.10
C VAL A 477 1.82 10.87 7.99
N ARG A 478 2.11 12.17 7.85
CA ARG A 478 1.11 13.24 7.70
C ARG A 478 0.80 13.52 6.23
N PHE A 479 -0.43 13.97 5.94
CA PHE A 479 -0.84 14.47 4.62
C PHE A 479 -0.28 15.88 4.32
N VAL A 480 1.04 16.06 4.43
CA VAL A 480 1.73 17.34 4.20
C VAL A 480 1.73 17.73 2.73
N THR A 481 1.43 18.99 2.44
CA THR A 481 1.70 19.62 1.14
C THR A 481 2.82 20.66 1.30
N PRO A 482 3.91 20.61 0.52
CA PRO A 482 4.23 19.65 -0.53
C PRO A 482 4.67 18.28 0.03
N THR A 483 4.24 17.21 -0.64
CA THR A 483 4.41 15.82 -0.20
C THR A 483 5.86 15.36 -0.28
N LYS A 484 6.54 15.29 0.86
CA LYS A 484 7.84 14.60 1.04
C LYS A 484 7.78 13.42 2.02
N GLU A 485 6.76 13.38 2.87
CA GLU A 485 6.52 12.25 3.76
C GLU A 485 5.88 11.09 2.99
N LYS A 486 6.33 9.87 3.28
CA LYS A 486 5.83 8.62 2.71
C LYS A 486 6.16 7.46 3.65
N VAL A 487 5.30 6.45 3.70
CA VAL A 487 5.65 5.16 4.31
C VAL A 487 6.36 4.34 3.24
N VAL A 488 7.54 3.80 3.53
CA VAL A 488 8.23 2.86 2.62
C VAL A 488 8.21 1.49 3.26
N VAL A 489 7.51 0.55 2.61
CA VAL A 489 7.47 -0.85 3.05
C VAL A 489 8.50 -1.63 2.24
N LEU A 490 9.47 -2.23 2.91
CA LEU A 490 10.49 -3.08 2.31
C LEU A 490 9.91 -4.48 2.07
N LEU A 491 10.09 -5.07 0.89
CA LEU A 491 9.67 -6.45 0.62
C LEU A 491 10.85 -7.39 0.88
N THR A 492 10.83 -8.18 1.95
CA THR A 492 12.01 -8.97 2.38
C THR A 492 12.25 -10.25 1.55
N ALA A 493 11.72 -10.31 0.34
CA ALA A 493 11.66 -11.51 -0.51
C ALA A 493 12.64 -11.49 -1.71
N ILE A 494 13.40 -10.41 -1.91
CA ILE A 494 14.42 -10.29 -2.97
C ILE A 494 15.80 -10.09 -2.33
N THR A 495 16.84 -10.56 -3.03
CA THR A 495 18.24 -10.68 -2.58
C THR A 495 18.90 -9.37 -2.16
N ASP A 496 19.74 -9.43 -1.12
CA ASP A 496 20.49 -8.34 -0.45
C ASP A 496 21.06 -7.19 -1.31
N ALA A 497 21.35 -7.42 -2.60
CA ALA A 497 21.91 -6.43 -3.51
C ALA A 497 20.89 -5.45 -4.11
N ASP A 498 19.61 -5.86 -4.21
CA ASP A 498 18.53 -5.09 -4.82
C ASP A 498 17.34 -5.02 -3.85
N ARG A 499 17.14 -3.86 -3.19
CA ARG A 499 16.10 -3.68 -2.17
C ARG A 499 14.76 -3.31 -2.84
N PRO A 500 13.72 -4.17 -2.81
CA PRO A 500 12.43 -3.80 -3.34
C PRO A 500 11.63 -3.03 -2.29
N GLU A 501 10.93 -2.01 -2.75
CA GLU A 501 10.26 -1.03 -1.91
C GLU A 501 8.87 -0.71 -2.45
N LEU A 502 7.94 -0.54 -1.52
CA LEU A 502 6.60 -0.06 -1.75
C LEU A 502 6.40 1.28 -1.03
N PRO A 503 6.85 2.41 -1.64
CA PRO A 503 6.53 3.73 -1.14
C PRO A 503 5.03 4.02 -1.32
N ILE A 504 4.42 4.48 -0.23
CA ILE A 504 3.02 4.88 -0.11
C ILE A 504 3.01 6.36 0.28
N GLU A 505 2.65 7.21 -0.66
CA GLU A 505 2.75 8.67 -0.56
C GLU A 505 1.33 9.23 -0.35
N PRO A 506 0.99 9.77 0.85
CA PRO A 506 -0.31 10.42 1.09
C PRO A 506 -0.39 11.74 0.35
N GLN A 507 -1.53 12.02 -0.30
CA GLN A 507 -1.77 13.26 -1.05
C GLN A 507 -3.15 13.83 -0.69
N ALA A 508 -3.18 15.10 -0.27
CA ALA A 508 -4.43 15.85 -0.14
C ALA A 508 -4.79 16.46 -1.51
N THR A 509 -6.03 16.30 -1.96
CA THR A 509 -6.50 16.81 -3.26
C THR A 509 -7.78 17.64 -3.09
N ARG A 510 -8.14 18.42 -4.12
CA ARG A 510 -9.41 19.17 -4.16
C ARG A 510 -10.68 18.29 -4.13
N LYS A 511 -10.54 16.96 -4.24
CA LYS A 511 -11.66 15.99 -4.25
C LYS A 511 -11.68 15.07 -3.01
N GLY A 512 -10.81 15.29 -2.03
CA GLY A 512 -10.57 14.37 -0.92
C GLY A 512 -9.14 13.85 -0.92
N LEU A 513 -8.90 12.71 -0.28
CA LEU A 513 -7.55 12.18 -0.09
C LEU A 513 -7.21 11.12 -1.14
N GLN A 514 -5.92 10.98 -1.44
CA GLN A 514 -5.41 9.96 -2.35
C GLN A 514 -4.13 9.34 -1.77
N LEU A 515 -3.94 8.03 -1.95
CA LEU A 515 -2.65 7.37 -1.71
C LEU A 515 -2.02 7.03 -3.05
N ARG A 516 -0.78 7.43 -3.25
CA ARG A 516 0.03 7.05 -4.41
C ARG A 516 0.98 5.92 -4.01
N ILE A 517 0.84 4.77 -4.65
CA ILE A 517 1.58 3.54 -4.33
C ILE A 517 2.46 3.18 -5.52
N ALA A 518 3.78 3.35 -5.40
CA ALA A 518 4.71 3.35 -6.54
C ALA A 518 5.86 2.32 -6.37
N PRO A 519 5.62 1.03 -6.64
CA PRO A 519 6.61 -0.03 -6.37
C PRO A 519 7.92 0.19 -7.15
N ARG A 520 9.06 0.11 -6.44
CA ARG A 520 10.40 0.36 -6.99
C ARG A 520 11.45 -0.61 -6.47
N LEU A 521 12.41 -0.98 -7.30
CA LEU A 521 13.63 -1.68 -6.94
C LEU A 521 14.74 -0.64 -6.77
N VAL A 522 15.41 -0.63 -5.62
CA VAL A 522 16.52 0.27 -5.33
C VAL A 522 17.80 -0.55 -5.30
N SER A 523 18.71 -0.24 -6.23
CA SER A 523 19.99 -0.91 -6.41
C SER A 523 21.16 0.07 -6.25
N PRO A 524 22.40 -0.40 -6.04
CA PRO A 524 23.61 0.43 -6.12
C PRO A 524 23.81 1.13 -7.48
N LYS A 525 23.07 0.72 -8.53
CA LYS A 525 23.09 1.35 -9.87
C LYS A 525 21.97 2.38 -10.07
N GLY A 526 21.06 2.54 -9.11
CA GLY A 526 19.93 3.46 -9.16
C GLY A 526 18.57 2.78 -8.89
N GLU A 527 17.50 3.56 -9.01
CA GLU A 527 16.12 3.09 -8.82
C GLU A 527 15.48 2.63 -10.15
N SER A 528 14.51 1.71 -10.08
CA SER A 528 13.71 1.27 -11.24
C SER A 528 12.30 0.86 -10.79
N SER A 529 11.27 1.00 -11.65
CA SER A 529 9.91 0.58 -11.27
C SER A 529 9.79 -0.95 -11.24
N LEU A 530 9.10 -1.47 -10.21
CA LEU A 530 8.74 -2.89 -10.05
C LEU A 530 7.36 -3.23 -10.63
N SER A 531 6.77 -2.36 -11.45
CA SER A 531 5.52 -2.69 -12.14
C SER A 531 5.67 -3.85 -13.13
N LEU A 532 4.61 -4.61 -13.34
CA LEU A 532 4.58 -5.75 -14.28
C LEU A 532 4.99 -5.34 -15.70
N SER A 533 4.60 -4.14 -16.11
CA SER A 533 4.99 -3.54 -17.39
C SER A 533 6.49 -3.21 -17.45
N ALA A 534 7.07 -2.62 -16.40
CA ALA A 534 8.51 -2.34 -16.31
C ALA A 534 9.36 -3.62 -16.27
N ILE A 535 8.94 -4.63 -15.49
CA ILE A 535 9.58 -5.96 -15.44
C ILE A 535 9.55 -6.63 -16.82
N THR A 536 8.38 -6.64 -17.46
CA THR A 536 8.17 -7.20 -18.80
C THR A 536 9.08 -6.54 -19.85
N ASP A 537 9.15 -5.21 -19.88
CA ASP A 537 9.97 -4.49 -20.85
C ASP A 537 11.46 -4.60 -20.57
N THR A 538 11.86 -4.65 -19.30
CA THR A 538 13.26 -4.91 -18.91
C THR A 538 13.67 -6.32 -19.36
N ARG A 539 12.83 -7.34 -19.13
CA ARG A 539 13.08 -8.70 -19.62
C ARG A 539 13.23 -8.73 -21.14
N LYS A 540 12.32 -8.11 -21.91
CA LYS A 540 12.44 -8.01 -23.39
C LYS A 540 13.79 -7.41 -23.81
N ARG A 541 14.20 -6.29 -23.21
CA ARG A 541 15.47 -5.60 -23.51
C ARG A 541 16.68 -6.51 -23.25
N TYR A 542 16.73 -7.13 -22.06
CA TYR A 542 17.84 -8.00 -21.67
C TYR A 542 17.86 -9.33 -22.42
N SER A 543 16.72 -9.90 -22.81
CA SER A 543 16.68 -11.08 -23.70
C SER A 543 17.27 -10.78 -25.08
N VAL A 544 16.98 -9.61 -25.66
CA VAL A 544 17.59 -9.17 -26.93
C VAL A 544 19.08 -8.89 -26.76
N LEU A 545 19.51 -8.37 -25.61
CA LEU A 545 20.92 -8.15 -25.32
C LEU A 545 21.67 -9.48 -25.13
N LYS A 546 21.07 -10.46 -24.44
CA LYS A 546 21.60 -11.82 -24.27
C LYS A 546 21.91 -12.50 -25.60
N ILE A 547 20.97 -12.47 -26.55
CA ILE A 547 21.17 -13.04 -27.89
C ILE A 547 22.36 -12.38 -28.62
N LYS A 548 22.59 -11.08 -28.40
CA LYS A 548 23.75 -10.36 -28.97
C LYS A 548 25.06 -10.72 -28.27
N THR A 549 25.09 -10.77 -26.94
CA THR A 549 26.30 -11.11 -26.17
C THR A 549 26.67 -12.59 -26.35
N ASP A 550 25.72 -13.53 -26.33
CA ASP A 550 25.93 -14.95 -26.64
C ASP A 550 26.56 -15.15 -28.04
N LYS A 551 26.10 -14.37 -29.04
CA LYS A 551 26.67 -14.40 -30.39
C LYS A 551 28.09 -13.84 -30.43
N LEU A 552 28.33 -12.65 -29.88
CA LEU A 552 29.66 -12.03 -29.86
C LEU A 552 30.68 -12.88 -29.08
N TRP A 553 30.23 -13.50 -27.99
CA TRP A 553 31.04 -14.41 -27.18
C TRP A 553 31.48 -15.64 -27.97
N SER A 554 30.58 -16.27 -28.75
CA SER A 554 30.91 -17.44 -29.57
C SER A 554 31.81 -17.09 -30.76
N GLU A 555 31.56 -15.96 -31.44
CA GLU A 555 32.44 -15.45 -32.51
C GLU A 555 33.86 -15.13 -31.99
N LEU A 556 33.99 -14.53 -30.80
CA LEU A 556 35.29 -14.28 -30.16
C LEU A 556 35.97 -15.57 -29.67
N LYS A 557 35.20 -16.57 -29.20
CA LYS A 557 35.74 -17.87 -28.77
C LYS A 557 36.31 -18.68 -29.94
N GLU A 558 35.66 -18.64 -31.11
CA GLU A 558 36.19 -19.24 -32.34
C GLU A 558 37.50 -18.54 -32.76
N GLN A 559 37.52 -17.21 -32.76
CA GLN A 559 38.73 -16.42 -33.09
C GLN A 559 39.89 -16.70 -32.12
N GLN A 560 39.62 -16.79 -30.82
CA GLN A 560 40.61 -17.15 -29.80
C GLN A 560 41.25 -18.51 -30.11
N THR A 561 40.46 -19.56 -30.24
CA THR A 561 40.98 -20.93 -30.47
C THR A 561 41.71 -21.06 -31.82
N ALA A 562 41.28 -20.31 -32.84
CA ALA A 562 41.97 -20.23 -34.12
C ALA A 562 43.35 -19.54 -34.02
N LEU A 563 43.45 -18.47 -33.22
CA LEU A 563 44.70 -17.75 -32.98
C LEU A 563 45.66 -18.55 -32.08
N GLU A 564 45.19 -19.15 -31.00
CA GLU A 564 45.98 -20.06 -30.13
C GLU A 564 46.62 -21.20 -30.94
N LYS A 565 45.85 -21.82 -31.83
CA LYS A 565 46.35 -22.87 -32.74
C LYS A 565 47.42 -22.33 -33.68
N ARG A 566 47.18 -21.17 -34.30
CA ARG A 566 48.12 -20.51 -35.23
C ARG A 566 49.42 -20.12 -34.54
N GLU A 567 49.36 -19.57 -33.33
CA GLU A 567 50.51 -19.22 -32.51
C GLU A 567 51.34 -20.47 -32.18
N LYS A 568 50.71 -21.53 -31.67
CA LYS A 568 51.36 -22.80 -31.33
C LYS A 568 52.07 -23.46 -32.52
N ASP A 569 51.49 -23.37 -33.72
CA ASP A 569 52.13 -23.86 -34.95
C ASP A 569 53.25 -22.93 -35.47
N LEU A 570 53.17 -21.63 -35.21
CA LEU A 570 54.27 -20.68 -35.46
C LEU A 570 55.44 -20.87 -34.49
N GLU A 571 55.18 -21.09 -33.19
CA GLU A 571 56.21 -21.43 -32.20
C GLU A 571 56.99 -22.69 -32.60
N ARG A 572 56.29 -23.73 -33.07
CA ARG A 572 56.90 -24.98 -33.55
C ARG A 572 57.86 -24.71 -34.71
N ARG A 573 57.44 -23.88 -35.69
CA ARG A 573 58.30 -23.44 -36.81
C ARG A 573 59.51 -22.65 -36.31
N VAL A 574 59.32 -21.70 -35.40
CA VAL A 574 60.43 -20.87 -34.85
C VAL A 574 61.43 -21.72 -34.05
N ARG A 575 60.98 -22.67 -33.24
CA ARG A 575 61.83 -23.65 -32.55
C ARG A 575 62.60 -24.56 -33.51
N GLY A 576 62.01 -24.89 -34.66
CA GLY A 576 62.67 -25.60 -35.77
C GLY A 576 63.67 -24.76 -36.60
N GLY A 577 64.09 -23.59 -36.12
CA GLY A 577 65.09 -22.75 -36.79
C GLY A 577 64.53 -21.79 -37.86
N ALA A 578 63.23 -21.50 -37.87
CA ALA A 578 62.65 -20.64 -38.90
C ALA A 578 63.15 -19.18 -38.88
N SER A 579 63.03 -18.55 -40.06
CA SER A 579 63.57 -17.23 -40.39
C SER A 579 62.95 -16.07 -39.60
N ALA A 580 63.58 -14.89 -39.70
CA ALA A 580 63.09 -13.66 -39.09
C ALA A 580 61.64 -13.29 -39.51
N ALA A 581 61.16 -13.73 -40.68
CA ALA A 581 59.77 -13.55 -41.09
C ALA A 581 58.80 -14.34 -40.20
N ALA A 582 59.11 -15.61 -39.89
CA ALA A 582 58.27 -16.43 -39.00
C ALA A 582 58.22 -15.88 -37.56
N ARG A 583 59.30 -15.24 -37.09
CA ARG A 583 59.33 -14.55 -35.80
C ARG A 583 58.42 -13.31 -35.78
N ARG A 584 58.35 -12.57 -36.90
CA ARG A 584 57.40 -11.45 -37.08
C ARG A 584 55.95 -11.95 -37.15
N GLU A 585 55.69 -13.02 -37.92
CA GLU A 585 54.36 -13.68 -37.95
C GLU A 585 53.89 -14.10 -36.56
N LEU A 586 54.78 -14.71 -35.76
CA LEU A 586 54.51 -15.10 -34.37
C LEU A 586 54.15 -13.87 -33.52
N SER A 587 54.98 -12.83 -33.51
CA SER A 587 54.71 -11.61 -32.71
C SER A 587 53.38 -10.92 -33.07
N LEU A 588 52.97 -10.97 -34.35
CA LEU A 588 51.68 -10.45 -34.78
C LEU A 588 50.51 -11.35 -34.31
N ALA A 589 50.67 -12.68 -34.35
CA ALA A 589 49.67 -13.62 -33.84
C ALA A 589 49.47 -13.47 -32.32
N THR A 590 50.55 -13.35 -31.55
CA THR A 590 50.52 -13.11 -30.09
C THR A 590 49.82 -11.78 -29.77
N ALA A 591 50.11 -10.71 -30.51
CA ALA A 591 49.45 -9.42 -30.33
C ALA A 591 47.94 -9.49 -30.68
N GLN A 592 47.56 -10.21 -31.73
CA GLN A 592 46.15 -10.45 -32.09
C GLN A 592 45.43 -11.28 -31.02
N LEU A 593 46.06 -12.34 -30.49
CA LEU A 593 45.49 -13.15 -29.43
C LEU A 593 45.32 -12.34 -28.13
N SER A 594 46.27 -11.49 -27.78
CA SER A 594 46.16 -10.55 -26.66
C SER A 594 44.94 -9.63 -26.79
N GLN A 595 44.70 -9.06 -27.98
CA GLN A 595 43.54 -8.22 -28.26
C GLN A 595 42.22 -8.99 -28.18
N VAL A 596 42.15 -10.19 -28.77
CA VAL A 596 40.96 -11.05 -28.72
C VAL A 596 40.67 -11.52 -27.29
N ASN A 597 41.70 -11.85 -26.50
CA ASN A 597 41.54 -12.22 -25.08
C ASN A 597 40.99 -11.06 -24.24
N ALA A 598 41.44 -9.82 -24.49
CA ALA A 598 40.91 -8.64 -23.81
C ALA A 598 39.45 -8.36 -24.20
N ALA A 599 39.10 -8.47 -25.48
CA ALA A 599 37.73 -8.32 -25.96
C ALA A 599 36.80 -9.43 -25.40
N PHE A 600 37.26 -10.68 -25.42
CA PHE A 600 36.55 -11.84 -24.87
C PHE A 600 36.27 -11.62 -23.38
N LYS A 601 37.26 -11.24 -22.57
CA LYS A 601 37.07 -10.97 -21.14
C LYS A 601 36.01 -9.90 -20.87
N LYS A 602 35.90 -8.86 -21.72
CA LYS A 602 34.84 -7.87 -21.59
C LYS A 602 33.47 -8.48 -21.92
N VAL A 603 33.32 -9.12 -23.07
CA VAL A 603 32.03 -9.71 -23.49
C VAL A 603 31.55 -10.81 -22.55
N ASP A 604 32.48 -11.53 -21.91
CA ASP A 604 32.19 -12.51 -20.85
C ASP A 604 31.62 -11.85 -19.58
N ALA A 605 32.17 -10.70 -19.17
CA ALA A 605 31.62 -9.90 -18.06
C ALA A 605 30.26 -9.27 -18.42
N ASP A 606 30.14 -8.65 -19.61
CA ASP A 606 28.90 -8.07 -20.13
C ASP A 606 27.78 -9.16 -20.20
N ARG A 607 28.15 -10.39 -20.56
CA ARG A 607 27.27 -11.58 -20.56
C ARG A 607 26.85 -11.98 -19.13
N MET A 608 27.78 -12.06 -18.19
CA MET A 608 27.48 -12.41 -16.79
C MET A 608 26.54 -11.39 -16.15
N GLU A 609 26.69 -10.09 -16.43
CA GLU A 609 25.76 -9.05 -15.96
C GLU A 609 24.34 -9.26 -16.54
N VAL A 610 24.23 -9.53 -17.86
CA VAL A 610 22.95 -9.80 -18.51
C VAL A 610 22.26 -11.04 -17.94
N ASP A 611 23.00 -12.12 -17.71
CA ASP A 611 22.47 -13.36 -17.14
C ASP A 611 22.06 -13.17 -15.67
N SER A 612 22.79 -12.34 -14.90
CA SER A 612 22.42 -11.96 -13.52
C SER A 612 21.13 -11.14 -13.46
N VAL A 613 20.96 -10.15 -14.35
CA VAL A 613 19.73 -9.33 -14.40
C VAL A 613 18.52 -10.19 -14.81
N LEU A 614 18.69 -11.07 -15.81
CA LEU A 614 17.62 -11.98 -16.22
C LEU A 614 17.23 -12.98 -15.11
N ALA A 615 18.19 -13.42 -14.28
CA ALA A 615 17.91 -14.25 -13.12
C ALA A 615 17.13 -13.49 -12.02
N ALA A 616 17.50 -12.23 -11.71
CA ALA A 616 16.81 -11.40 -10.73
C ALA A 616 15.36 -11.03 -11.14
N LEU A 617 15.11 -10.89 -12.44
CA LEU A 617 13.77 -10.60 -12.98
C LEU A 617 12.76 -11.77 -12.86
N ALA A 618 13.16 -12.97 -12.43
CA ALA A 618 12.25 -14.09 -12.21
C ALA A 618 11.52 -13.98 -10.85
N PRO A 619 12.20 -13.98 -9.68
CA PRO A 619 11.53 -13.81 -8.38
C PRO A 619 10.83 -12.44 -8.25
N ALA A 620 11.34 -11.40 -8.92
CA ALA A 620 10.66 -10.09 -8.97
C ALA A 620 9.29 -10.16 -9.68
N GLU A 621 9.18 -10.92 -10.78
CA GLU A 621 7.90 -11.12 -11.48
C GLU A 621 6.94 -12.00 -10.67
N GLU A 622 7.46 -13.03 -10.00
CA GLU A 622 6.67 -13.91 -9.13
C GLU A 622 6.09 -13.13 -7.93
N LEU A 623 6.93 -12.38 -7.20
CA LEU A 623 6.52 -11.56 -6.07
C LEU A 623 5.49 -10.48 -6.47
N ILE A 624 5.77 -9.72 -7.54
CA ILE A 624 4.84 -8.67 -8.00
C ILE A 624 3.56 -9.29 -8.57
N GLY A 625 3.63 -10.47 -9.19
CA GLY A 625 2.48 -11.23 -9.67
C GLY A 625 1.60 -11.84 -8.57
N GLU A 626 2.18 -12.19 -7.42
CA GLU A 626 1.47 -12.55 -6.18
C GLU A 626 0.80 -11.32 -5.57
N LEU A 627 1.56 -10.24 -5.36
CA LEU A 627 1.09 -9.00 -4.76
C LEU A 627 -0.05 -8.36 -5.55
N HIS A 628 0.05 -8.34 -6.88
CA HIS A 628 -1.01 -7.81 -7.76
C HIS A 628 -2.35 -8.57 -7.65
N LYS A 629 -2.34 -9.83 -7.18
CA LYS A 629 -3.54 -10.68 -7.09
C LYS A 629 -4.07 -10.87 -5.67
N LYS A 630 -3.19 -10.80 -4.67
CA LYS A 630 -3.48 -11.15 -3.27
C LYS A 630 -3.05 -10.08 -2.27
N GLY A 631 -2.17 -9.16 -2.67
CA GLY A 631 -1.60 -8.15 -1.80
C GLY A 631 -2.67 -7.15 -1.37
N LYS A 632 -3.10 -7.25 -0.13
CA LYS A 632 -3.95 -6.26 0.55
C LYS A 632 -3.06 -5.33 1.37
N ILE A 633 -3.39 -4.04 1.40
CA ILE A 633 -2.87 -3.11 2.39
C ILE A 633 -4.02 -2.67 3.32
N PRO A 634 -4.03 -3.13 4.59
CA PRO A 634 -4.81 -2.48 5.63
C PRO A 634 -4.19 -1.12 5.96
N TYR A 635 -5.03 -0.10 6.09
CA TYR A 635 -4.60 1.26 6.42
C TYR A 635 -5.65 1.98 7.25
N ARG A 636 -5.24 3.04 7.94
CA ARG A 636 -6.08 3.88 8.78
C ARG A 636 -5.79 5.33 8.46
N VAL A 637 -6.85 6.12 8.30
CA VAL A 637 -6.75 7.58 8.18
C VAL A 637 -7.47 8.19 9.37
N TYR A 638 -6.77 9.05 10.11
CA TYR A 638 -7.28 9.76 11.27
C TYR A 638 -6.86 11.23 11.25
N ALA A 639 -7.58 12.07 11.98
CA ALA A 639 -7.16 13.43 12.30
C ALA A 639 -6.70 13.51 13.76
N THR A 640 -5.72 14.36 14.07
CA THR A 640 -5.33 14.68 15.45
C THR A 640 -5.90 16.02 15.88
N VAL A 641 -6.65 16.05 16.99
CA VAL A 641 -7.13 17.26 17.67
C VAL A 641 -6.59 17.23 19.10
N ALA A 642 -5.79 18.22 19.50
CA ALA A 642 -4.90 18.15 20.65
C ALA A 642 -4.17 16.77 20.71
N GLU A 643 -4.37 15.99 21.77
CA GLU A 643 -3.78 14.66 21.98
C GLU A 643 -4.71 13.49 21.56
N THR A 644 -5.86 13.78 20.93
CA THR A 644 -6.89 12.77 20.60
C THR A 644 -6.98 12.50 19.09
N GLU A 645 -6.89 11.22 18.73
CA GLU A 645 -7.10 10.73 17.36
C GLU A 645 -8.62 10.60 17.04
N ILE A 646 -9.08 11.20 15.95
CA ILE A 646 -10.41 11.04 15.33
C ILE A 646 -10.28 10.11 14.13
N ASP A 647 -10.84 8.90 14.21
CA ASP A 647 -10.85 7.96 13.09
C ASP A 647 -11.79 8.43 11.97
N LEU A 648 -11.27 8.49 10.75
CA LEU A 648 -12.03 8.82 9.54
C LEU A 648 -12.30 7.56 8.73
N VAL A 649 -11.24 6.78 8.44
CA VAL A 649 -11.31 5.54 7.65
C VAL A 649 -10.45 4.46 8.30
N ARG A 650 -11.00 3.26 8.44
CA ARG A 650 -10.26 2.02 8.78
C ARG A 650 -10.48 1.00 7.66
N ALA A 651 -9.44 0.75 6.88
CA ALA A 651 -9.42 -0.28 5.85
C ALA A 651 -8.89 -1.60 6.44
N LEU A 652 -9.76 -2.60 6.55
CA LEU A 652 -9.53 -3.88 7.23
C LEU A 652 -9.62 -5.05 6.24
N GLU A 653 -8.99 -6.19 6.59
CA GLU A 653 -8.81 -7.34 5.67
C GLU A 653 -10.10 -7.91 5.06
#